data_AF-A0A847LE34-F1
#
_entry.id   AF-A0A847LE34-F1
#
_cell.length_a   1.000
_cell.length_b   1.000
_cell.length_c   1.000
_cell.angle_alpha   90.00
_cell.angle_beta   90.00
_cell.angle_gamma   90.00
#
_symmetry.space_group_name_H-M   'P 1'
#
loop_
_entity.id
_entity.type
_entity.pdbx_description
1 polymer ?
#
loop_
_entity_poly.entity_id
_entity_poly.type
_entity_poly.pdbx_seq_one_letter_code
_entity_poly.pdbx_strand_id
1 'polypeptide(L)'
;MTEPAPHQPAAPLAGPSRLLISLLVSLPFALGALGLAWLADSREREFLGGQERYLRGTLTAWAAEADPVVALHRLLAAAERRLLHPGLPLSRKRALLASLHRRFPGLFTFVTLGPDGTPVPGLCDRPQPRLAWQKLDAAYRRLLAGDSGPLQRLEPTAHQLLGAFTPLGRPISGALLRVAPERHRRWLFAGTPQAGGWFLAHLAAARDWAALPLRDRIRRWNRHPRPLRFFLLEGATPGAPPPGLPTTALATLWNSLEPVIRQGETLWGLRRVAPRLTLVAARTLPPRSRRPGPGAPAWSALVLAWLVTLAAAGHPWSARLAGGSSIRVRLVGAVGFAALLPLATIGLVTQVLVREHGRKLAGDLHFRMEGVLRDLDDLAPVLLQGQNETLVREATARSWPTDHRGDWNRHLGRLRRISPWDLAAIYGPGGTRLVTDTASSSLVWSPEDLGVFDKAAFQFLRRLNVPPPSGAPRTPDRPLSYLESTLADIAEQSDRPAEFKIGEERLSLLFIPLLAGGRVTSLLQLTWNRWRLERDFLARHLLAFNRDLVDTRLLVWNPDAPERWFPADSPLWSRLAVLFPAIRDHTGCFQGQVRIDGDLFLVTAIRSEFFAGGFLVAVSSNRFIRTELARSSDLMLGIGLLLAFGSALAAVIFGRAFLHPVTLLGQGIAALQVRDFTFRLPTTGRDELGRLNTAFNEMADGLRNLELTRSVQETLFPRGPLTLPPFTFTGGSTSRSAMGGQAFDYQLREDGKVSFLAVTCRVSGVTAGLALALAKGGLAHPRAASDPAQALADLERTMFPILGGGAPLEMIHGILDPATATVQVAGGSPIPPLLIEEGKAVPVALPVTMPGSEAPPATSLVLRPGAILLILCGGGVAGPSEPPWLALAGPCFLAPGRTPADVAAALARLLEEGTCLPMLPADQQPGEDAAATGWTFLLLTRDPAPAPEGLP
;
A
#
# COMPACT_ATOMS: atom_id res chain seq x y z
N MET A 1 -2.69 29.48 -60.70
CA MET A 1 -1.91 28.61 -59.80
C MET A 1 -1.76 29.35 -58.49
N THR A 2 -2.60 29.01 -57.52
CA THR A 2 -2.73 29.69 -56.22
C THR A 2 -1.98 28.89 -55.16
N GLU A 3 -1.08 29.55 -54.42
CA GLU A 3 -0.36 29.00 -53.27
C GLU A 3 -1.33 28.56 -52.16
N PRO A 4 -1.05 27.44 -51.45
CA PRO A 4 -1.79 27.08 -50.25
C PRO A 4 -1.24 27.83 -49.04
N ALA A 5 -2.15 28.34 -48.22
CA ALA A 5 -1.87 29.05 -46.96
C ALA A 5 -1.13 28.14 -45.93
N PRO A 6 -0.29 28.72 -45.05
CA PRO A 6 0.51 27.94 -44.11
C PRO A 6 -0.34 27.35 -42.98
N HIS A 7 -0.18 26.05 -42.74
CA HIS A 7 -0.70 25.36 -41.56
C HIS A 7 -0.08 25.95 -40.28
N GLN A 8 -0.91 26.58 -39.43
CA GLN A 8 -0.52 26.92 -38.06
C GLN A 8 -0.32 25.65 -37.22
N PRO A 9 0.76 25.55 -36.42
CA PRO A 9 0.93 24.45 -35.48
C PRO A 9 -0.12 24.51 -34.37
N ALA A 10 -0.69 23.36 -34.03
CA ALA A 10 -1.68 23.21 -32.97
C ALA A 10 -1.16 23.79 -31.64
N ALA A 11 -1.85 24.81 -31.12
CA ALA A 11 -1.53 25.40 -29.82
C ALA A 11 -1.79 24.38 -28.69
N PRO A 12 -0.95 24.37 -27.63
CA PRO A 12 -1.08 23.43 -26.53
C PRO A 12 -2.43 23.57 -25.80
N LEU A 13 -3.10 22.45 -25.52
CA LEU A 13 -4.28 22.34 -24.65
C LEU A 13 -4.16 23.25 -23.41
N ALA A 14 -5.21 24.05 -23.14
CA ALA A 14 -5.25 25.03 -22.07
C ALA A 14 -4.90 24.45 -20.68
N GLY A 15 -4.22 25.25 -19.85
CA GLY A 15 -3.56 24.87 -18.59
C GLY A 15 -4.30 23.91 -17.62
N PRO A 16 -5.61 24.04 -17.35
CA PRO A 16 -6.27 23.20 -16.35
C PRO A 16 -6.51 21.74 -16.80
N SER A 17 -6.70 21.47 -18.09
CA SER A 17 -6.94 20.09 -18.58
C SER A 17 -5.65 19.26 -18.66
N ARG A 18 -4.51 19.89 -18.99
CA ARG A 18 -3.18 19.25 -18.96
C ARG A 18 -2.74 18.88 -17.55
N LEU A 19 -2.95 19.78 -16.58
CA LEU A 19 -2.67 19.52 -15.17
C LEU A 19 -3.47 18.32 -14.67
N LEU A 20 -4.76 18.25 -14.99
CA LEU A 20 -5.63 17.17 -14.54
C LEU A 20 -5.27 15.80 -15.13
N ILE A 21 -4.96 15.75 -16.44
CA ILE A 21 -4.51 14.52 -17.11
C ILE A 21 -3.15 14.09 -16.54
N SER A 22 -2.24 15.04 -16.30
CA SER A 22 -0.94 14.74 -15.68
C SER A 22 -1.10 14.21 -14.24
N LEU A 23 -2.08 14.71 -13.49
CA LEU A 23 -2.41 14.25 -12.14
C LEU A 23 -3.01 12.83 -12.17
N LEU A 24 -3.97 12.57 -13.06
CA LEU A 24 -4.57 11.25 -13.24
C LEU A 24 -3.55 10.17 -13.66
N VAL A 25 -2.58 10.56 -14.49
CA VAL A 25 -1.52 9.66 -14.96
C VAL A 25 -0.42 9.48 -13.91
N SER A 26 -0.09 10.49 -13.11
CA SER A 26 1.01 10.42 -12.12
C SER A 26 0.61 9.81 -10.78
N LEU A 27 -0.67 9.86 -10.39
CA LEU A 27 -1.15 9.36 -9.11
C LEU A 27 -0.88 7.85 -8.88
N PRO A 28 -1.07 6.93 -9.86
CA PRO A 28 -0.71 5.52 -9.70
C PRO A 28 0.80 5.30 -9.50
N PHE A 29 1.65 6.10 -10.16
CA PHE A 29 3.10 6.02 -9.99
C PHE A 29 3.53 6.54 -8.62
N ALA A 30 2.90 7.60 -8.11
CA ALA A 30 3.14 8.10 -6.76
C ALA A 30 2.73 7.07 -5.69
N LEU A 31 1.59 6.39 -5.89
CA LEU A 31 1.14 5.29 -5.02
C LEU A 31 2.07 4.08 -5.07
N GLY A 32 2.57 3.72 -6.26
CA GLY A 32 3.58 2.68 -6.43
C GLY A 32 4.89 3.03 -5.71
N ALA A 33 5.34 4.29 -5.80
CA ALA A 33 6.54 4.76 -5.10
C ALA A 33 6.38 4.75 -3.57
N LEU A 34 5.22 5.18 -3.06
CA LEU A 34 4.88 5.11 -1.63
C LEU A 34 4.81 3.66 -1.14
N GLY A 35 4.20 2.75 -1.92
CA GLY A 35 4.17 1.33 -1.62
C GLY A 35 5.56 0.70 -1.57
N LEU A 36 6.44 1.06 -2.52
CA LEU A 36 7.84 0.61 -2.55
C LEU A 36 8.65 1.14 -1.36
N ALA A 37 8.44 2.41 -0.96
CA ALA A 37 9.07 2.99 0.22
C ALA A 37 8.62 2.26 1.51
N TRP A 38 7.33 1.96 1.63
CA TRP A 38 6.78 1.22 2.76
C TRP A 38 7.29 -0.24 2.82
N LEU A 39 7.41 -0.91 1.68
CA LEU A 39 8.00 -2.24 1.57
C LEU A 39 9.49 -2.25 1.95
N ALA A 40 10.24 -1.21 1.57
CA ALA A 40 11.64 -1.06 1.94
C ALA A 40 11.80 -0.90 3.46
N ASP A 41 10.98 -0.04 4.08
CA ASP A 41 10.96 0.16 5.53
C ASP A 41 10.56 -1.12 6.29
N SER A 42 9.53 -1.81 5.80
CA SER A 42 9.07 -3.09 6.39
C SER A 42 10.15 -4.18 6.34
N ARG A 43 10.91 -4.25 5.24
CA ARG A 43 12.06 -5.18 5.10
C ARG A 43 13.21 -4.81 6.03
N GLU A 44 13.48 -3.51 6.24
CA GLU A 44 14.50 -3.06 7.18
C GLU A 44 14.14 -3.45 8.62
N ARG A 45 12.89 -3.23 9.03
CA ARG A 45 12.40 -3.66 10.36
C ARG A 45 12.52 -5.16 10.55
N GLU A 46 12.12 -5.96 9.54
CA GLU A 46 12.20 -7.42 9.60
C GLU A 46 13.64 -7.94 9.66
N PHE A 47 14.53 -7.33 8.88
CA PHE A 47 15.96 -7.64 8.93
C PHE A 47 16.53 -7.36 10.32
N LEU A 48 16.27 -6.17 10.87
CA LEU A 48 16.74 -5.78 12.21
C LEU A 48 16.21 -6.71 13.29
N GLY A 49 14.90 -6.99 13.30
CA GLY A 49 14.30 -7.96 14.22
C GLY A 49 14.89 -9.37 14.08
N GLY A 50 15.27 -9.79 12.87
CA GLY A 50 16.03 -11.02 12.64
C GLY A 50 17.44 -11.00 13.25
N GLN A 51 18.14 -9.86 13.15
CA GLN A 51 19.48 -9.71 13.73
C GLN A 51 19.45 -9.69 15.26
N GLU A 52 18.45 -9.03 15.86
CA GLU A 52 18.23 -9.02 17.31
C GLU A 52 17.94 -10.43 17.84
N ARG A 53 17.05 -11.18 17.16
CA ARG A 53 16.74 -12.59 17.47
C ARG A 53 17.99 -13.46 17.45
N TYR A 54 18.81 -13.32 16.41
CA TYR A 54 20.07 -14.06 16.33
C TYR A 54 21.01 -13.70 17.48
N LEU A 55 21.16 -12.41 17.80
CA LEU A 55 22.06 -11.96 18.85
C LEU A 55 21.63 -12.50 20.22
N ARG A 56 20.34 -12.43 20.52
CA ARG A 56 19.75 -12.98 21.75
C ARG A 56 19.95 -14.49 21.83
N GLY A 57 19.57 -15.24 20.80
CA GLY A 57 19.76 -16.69 20.76
C GLY A 57 21.23 -17.11 20.91
N THR A 58 22.15 -16.33 20.35
CA THR A 58 23.59 -16.57 20.52
C THR A 58 24.05 -16.30 21.95
N LEU A 59 23.60 -15.21 22.59
CA LEU A 59 23.89 -14.94 23.99
C LEU A 59 23.37 -16.05 24.91
N THR A 60 22.15 -16.54 24.67
CA THR A 60 21.55 -17.67 25.41
C THR A 60 22.39 -18.94 25.26
N ALA A 61 22.76 -19.31 24.02
CA ALA A 61 23.60 -20.48 23.77
C ALA A 61 24.97 -20.39 24.45
N TRP A 62 25.57 -19.20 24.46
CA TRP A 62 26.85 -18.96 25.14
C TRP A 62 26.74 -18.98 26.67
N ALA A 63 25.62 -18.49 27.21
CA ALA A 63 25.34 -18.52 28.65
C ALA A 63 25.06 -19.96 29.15
N ALA A 64 24.35 -20.80 28.38
CA ALA A 64 24.07 -22.18 28.75
C ALA A 64 25.34 -23.04 28.93
N GLU A 65 26.40 -22.75 28.16
CA GLU A 65 27.68 -23.44 28.27
C GLU A 65 28.64 -22.85 29.33
N ALA A 66 28.15 -21.93 30.16
CA ALA A 66 28.98 -21.20 31.11
C ALA A 66 29.25 -21.93 32.43
N ASP A 67 28.65 -23.10 32.69
CA ASP A 67 28.97 -23.86 33.89
C ASP A 67 30.48 -24.21 33.88
N PRO A 68 31.26 -23.63 34.82
CA PRO A 68 32.71 -23.82 34.84
C PRO A 68 33.10 -25.26 35.11
N VAL A 69 32.31 -26.03 35.86
CA VAL A 69 32.58 -27.43 36.16
C VAL A 69 32.48 -28.26 34.88
N VAL A 70 31.39 -28.08 34.12
CA VAL A 70 31.17 -28.80 32.85
C VAL A 70 32.22 -28.40 31.81
N ALA A 71 32.50 -27.09 31.67
CA ALA A 71 33.46 -26.60 30.71
C ALA A 71 34.90 -27.06 31.00
N LEU A 72 35.33 -27.00 32.28
CA LEU A 72 36.65 -27.48 32.69
C LEU A 72 36.75 -29.01 32.62
N HIS A 73 35.68 -29.74 32.98
CA HIS A 73 35.61 -31.19 32.79
C HIS A 73 35.81 -31.57 31.32
N ARG A 74 35.06 -30.97 30.38
CA ARG A 74 35.22 -31.23 28.92
C ARG A 74 36.63 -30.93 28.44
N LEU A 75 37.23 -29.84 28.94
CA LEU A 75 38.59 -29.45 28.60
C LEU A 75 39.62 -30.47 29.12
N LEU A 76 39.48 -30.93 30.37
CA LEU A 76 40.39 -31.90 30.99
C LEU A 76 40.21 -33.30 30.39
N ALA A 77 38.98 -33.73 30.09
CA ALA A 77 38.71 -34.99 29.38
C ALA A 77 39.27 -34.97 27.94
N ALA A 78 39.25 -33.82 27.26
CA ALA A 78 39.92 -33.66 25.96
C ALA A 78 41.46 -33.68 26.10
N ALA A 79 42.00 -33.16 27.21
CA ALA A 79 43.43 -33.23 27.49
C ALA A 79 43.87 -34.66 27.83
N GLU A 80 43.13 -35.38 28.67
CA GLU A 80 43.35 -36.79 29.03
C GLU A 80 43.46 -37.67 27.79
N ARG A 81 42.48 -37.61 26.88
CA ARG A 81 42.48 -38.39 25.62
C ARG A 81 43.74 -38.18 24.79
N ARG A 82 44.31 -36.97 24.81
CA ARG A 82 45.55 -36.65 24.08
C ARG A 82 46.80 -37.06 24.87
N LEU A 83 46.79 -36.88 26.19
CA LEU A 83 47.91 -37.22 27.08
C LEU A 83 48.15 -38.73 27.18
N LEU A 84 47.08 -39.52 27.24
CA LEU A 84 47.15 -40.98 27.37
C LEU A 84 47.27 -41.70 26.02
N HIS A 85 47.23 -40.97 24.90
CA HIS A 85 47.42 -41.57 23.57
C HIS A 85 48.83 -42.19 23.45
N PRO A 86 48.95 -43.48 23.08
CA PRO A 86 50.22 -44.20 23.09
C PRO A 86 51.25 -43.62 22.10
N GLY A 87 50.79 -43.09 20.97
CA GLY A 87 51.67 -42.53 19.93
C GLY A 87 52.12 -41.07 20.13
N LEU A 88 51.77 -40.38 21.23
CA LEU A 88 52.13 -38.97 21.41
C LEU A 88 53.49 -38.84 22.15
N PRO A 89 54.52 -38.16 21.58
CA PRO A 89 55.81 -38.03 22.24
C PRO A 89 55.75 -37.16 23.51
N LEU A 90 56.63 -37.43 24.47
CA LEU A 90 56.67 -36.75 25.78
C LEU A 90 56.79 -35.22 25.66
N SER A 91 57.53 -34.71 24.67
CA SER A 91 57.65 -33.27 24.39
C SER A 91 56.31 -32.62 24.05
N ARG A 92 55.47 -33.29 23.25
CA ARG A 92 54.11 -32.80 22.91
C ARG A 92 53.16 -32.92 24.10
N LYS A 93 53.28 -33.96 24.93
CA LYS A 93 52.53 -34.09 26.20
C LYS A 93 52.87 -32.93 27.15
N ARG A 94 54.15 -32.59 27.31
CA ARG A 94 54.62 -31.43 28.09
C ARG A 94 54.08 -30.11 27.54
N ALA A 95 54.14 -29.91 26.21
CA ALA A 95 53.63 -28.70 25.57
C ALA A 95 52.12 -28.51 25.79
N LEU A 96 51.34 -29.61 25.82
CA LEU A 96 49.91 -29.58 26.13
C LEU A 96 49.64 -29.09 27.56
N LEU A 97 50.33 -29.65 28.56
CA LEU A 97 50.19 -29.23 29.97
C LEU A 97 50.67 -27.79 30.18
N ALA A 98 51.76 -27.39 29.53
CA ALA A 98 52.28 -26.02 29.58
C ALA A 98 51.29 -25.01 28.94
N SER A 99 50.59 -25.41 27.88
CA SER A 99 49.52 -24.62 27.27
C SER A 99 48.35 -24.41 28.24
N LEU A 100 47.97 -25.44 29.00
CA LEU A 100 46.92 -25.33 30.03
C LEU A 100 47.34 -24.41 31.18
N HIS A 101 48.56 -24.52 31.68
CA HIS A 101 49.11 -23.60 32.68
C HIS A 101 49.14 -22.15 32.20
N ARG A 102 49.49 -21.92 30.93
CA ARG A 102 49.49 -20.57 30.33
C ARG A 102 48.08 -20.00 30.17
N ARG A 103 47.10 -20.85 29.85
CA ARG A 103 45.69 -20.45 29.72
C ARG A 103 45.03 -20.18 31.07
N PHE A 104 45.40 -20.95 32.10
CA PHE A 104 44.85 -20.86 33.46
C PHE A 104 45.97 -20.85 34.51
N PRO A 105 46.64 -19.70 34.71
CA PRO A 105 47.77 -19.60 35.63
C PRO A 105 47.38 -19.95 37.07
N GLY A 106 48.12 -20.89 37.68
CA GLY A 106 47.93 -21.29 39.08
C GLY A 106 46.65 -22.08 39.39
N LEU A 107 45.88 -22.46 38.36
CA LEU A 107 44.62 -23.19 38.56
C LEU A 107 44.84 -24.68 38.76
N PHE A 108 45.74 -25.29 37.99
CA PHE A 108 45.89 -26.74 37.93
C PHE A 108 47.10 -27.23 38.72
N THR A 109 47.00 -28.45 39.22
CA THR A 109 48.12 -29.27 39.67
C THR A 109 47.90 -30.69 39.11
N PHE A 110 48.66 -31.03 38.08
CA PHE A 110 48.57 -32.28 37.35
C PHE A 110 49.39 -33.38 38.01
N VAL A 111 48.83 -34.59 37.99
CA VAL A 111 49.48 -35.84 38.34
C VAL A 111 49.17 -36.84 37.24
N THR A 112 50.19 -37.32 36.55
CA THR A 112 50.04 -38.33 35.49
C THR A 112 50.83 -39.57 35.87
N LEU A 113 50.14 -40.69 35.97
CA LEU A 113 50.72 -42.00 36.24
C LEU A 113 50.92 -42.78 34.94
N GLY A 114 51.99 -43.56 34.85
CA GLY A 114 52.24 -44.52 33.78
C GLY A 114 51.35 -45.77 33.90
N PRO A 115 51.52 -46.72 32.98
CA PRO A 115 50.74 -47.98 32.97
C PRO A 115 50.90 -48.82 34.25
N ASP A 116 52.03 -48.68 34.93
CA ASP A 116 52.41 -49.36 36.18
C ASP A 116 52.03 -48.58 37.45
N GLY A 117 51.25 -47.51 37.31
CA GLY A 117 50.85 -46.64 38.42
C GLY A 117 51.98 -45.72 38.93
N THR A 118 53.13 -45.64 38.25
CA THR A 118 54.23 -44.76 38.66
C THR A 118 54.05 -43.32 38.14
N PRO A 119 54.28 -42.29 38.98
CA PRO A 119 54.25 -40.90 38.51
C PRO A 119 55.30 -40.62 37.42
N VAL A 120 54.86 -40.10 36.27
CA VAL A 120 55.73 -39.83 35.10
C VAL A 120 56.48 -38.50 35.28
N PRO A 121 57.84 -38.49 35.28
CA PRO A 121 58.62 -37.26 35.44
C PRO A 121 58.37 -36.22 34.33
N GLY A 122 58.08 -34.99 34.74
CA GLY A 122 57.78 -33.87 33.84
C GLY A 122 56.34 -33.84 33.29
N LEU A 123 55.48 -34.77 33.72
CA LEU A 123 54.01 -34.68 33.56
C LEU A 123 53.28 -34.51 34.91
N CYS A 124 54.04 -34.34 36.00
CA CYS A 124 53.55 -34.02 37.34
C CYS A 124 54.15 -32.68 37.77
N ASP A 125 53.34 -31.78 38.33
CA ASP A 125 53.81 -30.43 38.70
C ASP A 125 54.60 -30.41 40.03
N ARG A 126 54.48 -31.47 40.83
CA ARG A 126 55.19 -31.65 42.11
C ARG A 126 55.73 -33.08 42.23
N PRO A 127 56.81 -33.31 43.01
CA PRO A 127 57.25 -34.65 43.37
C PRO A 127 56.12 -35.45 44.03
N GLN A 128 55.91 -36.68 43.59
CA GLN A 128 54.82 -37.55 44.07
C GLN A 128 55.38 -38.80 44.76
N PRO A 129 54.79 -39.26 45.89
CA PRO A 129 55.24 -40.47 46.57
C PRO A 129 54.90 -41.72 45.76
N ARG A 130 55.91 -42.33 45.13
CA ARG A 130 55.75 -43.45 44.17
C ARG A 130 54.94 -44.62 44.74
N LEU A 131 55.29 -45.10 45.93
CA LEU A 131 54.68 -46.29 46.54
C LEU A 131 53.20 -46.08 46.90
N ALA A 132 52.83 -44.86 47.31
CA ALA A 132 51.46 -44.53 47.68
C ALA A 132 50.54 -44.46 46.44
N TRP A 133 51.03 -43.88 45.34
CA TRP A 133 50.30 -43.84 44.07
C TRP A 133 50.15 -45.22 43.41
N GLN A 134 51.17 -46.09 43.48
CA GLN A 134 51.06 -47.47 42.99
C GLN A 134 49.99 -48.28 43.73
N LYS A 135 50.00 -48.18 45.08
CA LYS A 135 48.97 -48.84 45.92
C LYS A 135 47.58 -48.29 45.62
N LEU A 136 47.46 -46.97 45.43
CA LEU A 136 46.18 -46.32 45.10
C LEU A 136 45.66 -46.72 43.72
N ASP A 137 46.50 -46.71 42.67
CA ASP A 137 46.13 -47.12 41.31
C ASP A 137 45.65 -48.59 41.28
N ALA A 138 46.38 -49.50 41.94
CA ALA A 138 45.99 -50.90 42.03
C ALA A 138 44.65 -51.10 42.77
N ALA A 139 44.46 -50.42 43.90
CA ALA A 139 43.20 -50.46 44.65
C ALA A 139 42.03 -49.86 43.86
N TYR A 140 42.29 -48.77 43.11
CA TYR A 140 41.28 -48.10 42.31
C TYR A 140 40.87 -48.90 41.07
N ARG A 141 41.80 -49.59 40.40
CA ARG A 141 41.48 -50.53 39.31
C ARG A 141 40.63 -51.70 39.78
N ARG A 142 40.80 -52.17 41.03
CA ARG A 142 39.93 -53.18 41.65
C ARG A 142 38.53 -52.66 41.96
N LEU A 143 38.42 -51.40 42.41
CA LEU A 143 37.11 -50.75 42.56
C LEU A 143 36.35 -50.70 41.24
N LEU A 144 37.03 -50.40 40.12
CA LEU A 144 36.40 -50.44 38.79
C LEU A 144 35.94 -51.85 38.38
N ALA A 145 36.55 -52.90 38.94
CA ALA A 145 36.14 -54.29 38.78
C ALA A 145 35.08 -54.75 39.81
N GLY A 146 34.59 -53.85 40.68
CA GLY A 146 33.52 -54.12 41.65
C GLY A 146 33.98 -54.38 43.10
N ASP A 147 35.28 -54.41 43.39
CA ASP A 147 35.82 -54.64 44.74
C ASP A 147 36.29 -53.32 45.39
N SER A 148 35.49 -52.79 46.31
CA SER A 148 35.77 -51.54 47.03
C SER A 148 36.65 -51.73 48.29
N GLY A 149 36.80 -52.95 48.79
CA GLY A 149 37.49 -53.25 50.05
C GLY A 149 38.97 -52.83 50.11
N PRO A 150 39.77 -53.02 49.05
CA PRO A 150 41.16 -52.53 49.00
C PRO A 150 41.28 -51.01 49.11
N LEU A 151 40.36 -50.26 48.51
CA LEU A 151 40.40 -48.80 48.53
C LEU A 151 39.96 -48.24 49.89
N GLN A 152 38.94 -48.85 50.52
CA GLN A 152 38.49 -48.48 51.87
C GLN A 152 39.60 -48.70 52.93
N ARG A 153 40.39 -49.77 52.81
CA ARG A 153 41.55 -50.01 53.71
C ARG A 153 42.67 -48.98 53.54
N LEU A 154 42.73 -48.31 52.40
CA LEU A 154 43.68 -47.23 52.10
C LEU A 154 43.09 -45.84 52.34
N GLU A 155 41.92 -45.72 52.97
CA GLU A 155 41.17 -44.46 53.14
C GLU A 155 42.04 -43.27 53.59
N PRO A 156 42.85 -43.36 54.65
CA PRO A 156 43.69 -42.23 55.08
C PRO A 156 44.69 -41.78 54.00
N THR A 157 45.29 -42.73 53.29
CA THR A 157 46.25 -42.46 52.21
C THR A 157 45.55 -41.91 50.97
N ALA A 158 44.38 -42.46 50.63
CA ALA A 158 43.57 -41.99 49.51
C ALA A 158 43.08 -40.56 49.74
N HIS A 159 42.59 -40.23 50.95
CA HIS A 159 42.18 -38.87 51.31
C HIS A 159 43.34 -37.87 51.33
N GLN A 160 44.55 -38.29 51.71
CA GLN A 160 45.74 -37.43 51.63
C GLN A 160 46.15 -37.10 50.17
N LEU A 161 46.00 -38.07 49.26
CA LEU A 161 46.42 -37.92 47.85
C LEU A 161 45.35 -37.26 46.98
N LEU A 162 44.08 -37.67 47.12
CA LEU A 162 42.94 -37.26 46.30
C LEU A 162 42.11 -36.13 46.95
N GLY A 163 42.18 -35.96 48.27
CA GLY A 163 41.41 -35.00 49.05
C GLY A 163 40.40 -35.66 49.99
N ALA A 164 40.14 -35.01 51.14
CA ALA A 164 39.37 -35.57 52.26
C ALA A 164 37.91 -35.92 51.94
N PHE A 165 37.34 -35.33 50.88
CA PHE A 165 35.97 -35.58 50.44
C PHE A 165 35.85 -36.49 49.22
N THR A 166 36.91 -37.23 48.88
CA THR A 166 36.85 -38.13 47.73
C THR A 166 35.98 -39.34 48.06
N PRO A 167 34.91 -39.64 47.31
CA PRO A 167 34.07 -40.79 47.61
C PRO A 167 34.80 -42.07 47.23
N LEU A 168 35.25 -42.85 48.22
CA LEU A 168 36.01 -44.08 48.02
C LEU A 168 35.13 -45.33 47.83
N GLY A 169 33.83 -45.22 48.05
CA GLY A 169 32.87 -46.32 47.87
C GLY A 169 32.34 -46.51 46.45
N ARG A 170 32.65 -45.57 45.53
CA ARG A 170 32.19 -45.58 44.14
C ARG A 170 33.27 -45.06 43.19
N PRO A 171 33.27 -45.45 41.90
CA PRO A 171 34.18 -44.89 40.92
C PRO A 171 34.10 -43.36 40.88
N ILE A 172 35.26 -42.71 40.88
CA ILE A 172 35.43 -41.24 40.77
C ILE A 172 35.79 -40.80 39.35
N SER A 173 35.93 -41.75 38.42
CA SER A 173 36.33 -41.49 37.04
C SER A 173 35.25 -40.74 36.28
N GLY A 174 35.63 -39.73 35.50
CA GLY A 174 34.73 -39.10 34.53
C GLY A 174 33.91 -37.92 35.08
N ALA A 175 34.24 -37.38 36.26
CA ALA A 175 33.65 -36.14 36.76
C ALA A 175 34.70 -35.22 37.40
N LEU A 176 34.41 -33.92 37.47
CA LEU A 176 35.16 -32.96 38.28
C LEU A 176 34.50 -32.90 39.66
N LEU A 177 35.13 -33.54 40.65
CA LEU A 177 34.61 -33.71 42.01
C LEU A 177 35.17 -32.65 42.94
N ARG A 178 34.40 -32.27 43.97
CA ARG A 178 34.88 -31.42 45.04
C ARG A 178 35.49 -32.30 46.14
N VAL A 179 36.75 -32.06 46.49
CA VAL A 179 37.53 -32.99 47.33
C VAL A 179 38.17 -32.35 48.57
N ALA A 180 38.19 -31.02 48.66
CA ALA A 180 38.66 -30.29 49.83
C ALA A 180 37.93 -28.95 50.01
N PRO A 181 37.81 -28.43 51.25
CA PRO A 181 37.30 -27.08 51.50
C PRO A 181 38.37 -26.00 51.24
N GLU A 182 39.65 -26.39 51.22
CA GLU A 182 40.80 -25.51 51.04
C GLU A 182 40.93 -24.95 49.63
N ARG A 183 41.48 -23.73 49.52
CA ARG A 183 41.62 -23.04 48.23
C ARG A 183 42.62 -23.69 47.27
N HIS A 184 43.56 -24.51 47.70
CA HIS A 184 44.65 -24.98 46.82
C HIS A 184 44.39 -26.36 46.17
N ARG A 185 43.40 -27.13 46.65
CA ARG A 185 43.02 -28.46 46.15
C ARG A 185 41.50 -28.70 46.21
N ARG A 186 40.70 -27.68 45.87
CA ARG A 186 39.25 -27.71 46.07
C ARG A 186 38.56 -28.77 45.20
N TRP A 187 39.03 -28.93 43.96
CA TRP A 187 38.45 -29.88 43.00
C TRP A 187 39.47 -30.90 42.52
N LEU A 188 38.97 -32.08 42.13
CA LEU A 188 39.72 -33.17 41.53
C LEU A 188 39.01 -33.60 40.25
N PHE A 189 39.73 -33.57 39.14
CA PHE A 189 39.39 -34.34 37.96
C PHE A 189 40.18 -35.65 38.03
N ALA A 190 39.46 -36.77 38.06
CA ALA A 190 40.04 -38.09 37.92
C ALA A 190 39.61 -38.68 36.57
N GLY A 191 40.59 -38.91 35.70
CA GLY A 191 40.39 -39.66 34.47
C GLY A 191 40.09 -41.13 34.76
N THR A 192 39.78 -41.90 33.71
CA THR A 192 39.65 -43.36 33.86
C THR A 192 41.04 -43.98 33.63
N PRO A 193 41.54 -44.84 34.53
CA PRO A 193 42.78 -45.58 34.30
C PRO A 193 42.70 -46.37 32.99
N GLN A 194 43.65 -46.16 32.09
CA GLN A 194 43.73 -46.81 30.78
C GLN A 194 45.06 -47.56 30.64
N ALA A 195 45.23 -48.29 29.52
CA ALA A 195 46.50 -48.93 29.18
C ALA A 195 47.67 -47.92 29.06
N GLY A 196 47.37 -46.67 28.69
CA GLY A 196 48.35 -45.59 28.59
C GLY A 196 48.69 -44.89 29.92
N GLY A 197 48.07 -45.29 31.04
CA GLY A 197 48.27 -44.69 32.36
C GLY A 197 47.00 -44.06 32.96
N TRP A 198 47.17 -43.21 33.98
CA TRP A 198 46.07 -42.55 34.69
C TRP A 198 46.35 -41.06 34.86
N PHE A 199 45.41 -40.18 34.48
CA PHE A 199 45.56 -38.73 34.56
C PHE A 199 44.64 -38.13 35.62
N LEU A 200 45.21 -37.33 36.51
CA LEU A 200 44.52 -36.61 37.56
C LEU A 200 44.90 -35.13 37.52
N ALA A 201 43.94 -34.26 37.80
CA ALA A 201 44.17 -32.82 37.95
C ALA A 201 43.48 -32.31 39.20
N HIS A 202 44.25 -31.75 40.14
CA HIS A 202 43.69 -30.95 41.22
C HIS A 202 43.52 -29.52 40.74
N LEU A 203 42.40 -28.89 41.09
CA LEU A 203 42.14 -27.50 40.77
C LEU A 203 42.01 -26.67 42.06
N ALA A 204 42.71 -25.55 42.07
CA ALA A 204 42.59 -24.53 43.09
C ALA A 204 41.26 -23.77 42.94
N ALA A 205 40.75 -23.23 44.05
CA ALA A 205 39.65 -22.28 44.07
C ALA A 205 40.15 -20.93 43.54
N ALA A 206 39.68 -20.54 42.36
CA ALA A 206 39.89 -19.19 41.83
C ALA A 206 38.82 -18.22 42.35
N ARG A 207 39.21 -16.95 42.55
CA ARG A 207 38.25 -15.87 42.91
C ARG A 207 37.15 -15.68 41.85
N ASP A 208 37.48 -15.91 40.58
CA ASP A 208 36.58 -15.73 39.44
C ASP A 208 36.23 -17.08 38.78
N TRP A 209 35.93 -18.12 39.56
CA TRP A 209 35.73 -19.50 39.08
C TRP A 209 34.77 -19.60 37.88
N ALA A 210 33.63 -18.91 37.93
CA ALA A 210 32.63 -18.87 36.86
C ALA A 210 33.10 -18.11 35.60
N ALA A 211 34.09 -17.22 35.71
CA ALA A 211 34.57 -16.40 34.59
C ALA A 211 35.63 -17.12 33.74
N LEU A 212 36.35 -18.07 34.33
CA LEU A 212 37.54 -18.66 33.71
C LEU A 212 37.28 -19.30 32.33
N PRO A 213 36.28 -20.20 32.16
CA PRO A 213 36.05 -20.82 30.86
C PRO A 213 35.53 -19.82 29.82
N LEU A 214 34.67 -18.88 30.24
CA LEU A 214 34.15 -17.82 29.38
C LEU A 214 35.26 -16.89 28.90
N ARG A 215 36.15 -16.42 29.79
CA ARG A 215 37.30 -15.58 29.45
C ARG A 215 38.20 -16.27 28.41
N ASP A 216 38.50 -17.56 28.58
CA ASP A 216 39.29 -18.32 27.62
C ASP A 216 38.58 -18.45 26.25
N ARG A 217 37.29 -18.74 26.25
CA ARG A 217 36.49 -18.87 25.03
C ARG A 217 36.37 -17.54 24.28
N ILE A 218 36.07 -16.45 24.99
CA ILE A 218 35.97 -15.09 24.44
C ILE A 218 37.32 -14.67 23.85
N ARG A 219 38.42 -14.90 24.57
CA ARG A 219 39.79 -14.63 24.06
C ARG A 219 40.04 -15.39 22.77
N ARG A 220 39.67 -16.67 22.66
CA ARG A 220 39.82 -17.46 21.43
C ARG A 220 38.94 -16.97 20.29
N TRP A 221 37.69 -16.59 20.58
CA TRP A 221 36.73 -16.11 19.57
C TRP A 221 37.14 -14.76 18.99
N ASN A 222 37.52 -13.82 19.85
CA ASN A 222 37.88 -12.46 19.47
C ASN A 222 39.28 -12.33 18.85
N ARG A 223 40.06 -13.41 18.74
CA ARG A 223 41.38 -13.41 18.07
C ARG A 223 41.29 -13.05 16.60
N HIS A 224 40.19 -13.39 15.94
CA HIS A 224 39.97 -13.08 14.53
C HIS A 224 38.95 -11.95 14.39
N PRO A 225 39.14 -11.02 13.43
CA PRO A 225 38.15 -10.00 13.14
C PRO A 225 36.87 -10.67 12.65
N ARG A 226 35.79 -10.53 13.41
CA ARG A 226 34.47 -11.10 13.14
C ARG A 226 33.42 -10.01 13.38
N PRO A 227 32.28 -10.05 12.65
CA PRO A 227 31.19 -9.12 12.89
C PRO A 227 30.55 -9.29 14.27
N LEU A 228 30.65 -10.48 14.87
CA LEU A 228 30.21 -10.76 16.24
C LEU A 228 31.41 -10.85 17.19
N ARG A 229 31.43 -10.01 18.22
CA ARG A 229 32.43 -10.01 19.29
C ARG A 229 31.76 -10.18 20.64
N PHE A 230 32.47 -10.78 21.60
CA PHE A 230 31.99 -10.96 22.97
C PHE A 230 32.87 -10.23 23.98
N PHE A 231 32.28 -9.76 25.07
CA PHE A 231 32.97 -9.14 26.18
C PHE A 231 32.42 -9.72 27.48
N LEU A 232 33.23 -9.71 28.53
CA LEU A 232 32.81 -10.13 29.86
C LEU A 232 32.97 -8.95 30.81
N LEU A 233 31.88 -8.57 31.46
CA LEU A 233 31.86 -7.54 32.49
C LEU A 233 31.78 -8.20 33.86
N GLU A 234 32.60 -7.70 34.78
CA GLU A 234 32.71 -8.19 36.14
C GLU A 234 32.22 -7.15 37.15
N GLY A 235 31.22 -7.51 37.93
CA GLY A 235 30.64 -6.63 38.95
C GLY A 235 29.11 -6.59 38.94
N ALA A 236 28.54 -6.10 40.04
CA ALA A 236 27.11 -5.84 40.18
C ALA A 236 26.71 -4.48 39.57
N THR A 237 27.67 -3.56 39.45
CA THR A 237 27.52 -2.24 38.82
C THR A 237 28.17 -2.25 37.44
N PRO A 238 27.66 -1.47 36.47
CA PRO A 238 28.34 -1.29 35.20
C PRO A 238 29.76 -0.78 35.45
N GLY A 239 30.76 -1.61 35.12
CA GLY A 239 32.16 -1.21 35.11
C GLY A 239 32.46 -0.29 33.93
N ALA A 240 33.74 -0.15 33.57
CA ALA A 240 34.10 0.53 32.33
C ALA A 240 33.39 -0.15 31.14
N PRO A 241 32.68 0.61 30.28
CA PRO A 241 31.93 0.01 29.20
C PRO A 241 32.86 -0.65 28.17
N PRO A 242 32.38 -1.68 27.46
CA PRO A 242 33.15 -2.27 26.38
C PRO A 242 33.45 -1.23 25.29
N PRO A 243 34.56 -1.40 24.52
CA PRO A 243 34.98 -0.43 23.53
C PRO A 243 33.86 -0.12 22.52
N GLY A 244 33.44 1.14 22.44
CA GLY A 244 32.42 1.62 21.50
C GLY A 244 30.99 1.75 22.06
N LEU A 245 30.70 1.23 23.26
CA LEU A 245 29.41 1.43 23.94
C LEU A 245 29.53 2.58 24.97
N PRO A 246 28.68 3.62 24.93
CA PRO A 246 28.63 4.68 25.94
C PRO A 246 28.16 4.14 27.29
N THR A 247 28.66 4.73 28.37
CA THR A 247 28.28 4.35 29.75
C THR A 247 26.78 4.54 30.00
N THR A 248 26.16 5.56 29.42
CA THR A 248 24.71 5.79 29.51
C THR A 248 23.90 4.67 28.87
N ALA A 249 24.28 4.27 27.65
CA ALA A 249 23.64 3.17 26.92
C ALA A 249 23.84 1.82 27.64
N LEU A 250 25.03 1.58 28.21
CA LEU A 250 25.29 0.42 29.05
C LEU A 250 24.41 0.44 30.31
N ALA A 251 24.26 1.58 30.98
CA ALA A 251 23.41 1.70 32.16
C ALA A 251 21.94 1.44 31.83
N THR A 252 21.46 1.91 30.67
CA THR A 252 20.12 1.61 30.16
C THR A 252 19.95 0.10 29.92
N LEU A 253 20.88 -0.54 29.20
CA LEU A 253 20.90 -1.99 28.98
C LEU A 253 20.97 -2.81 30.27
N TRP A 254 21.74 -2.34 31.25
CA TRP A 254 22.01 -3.08 32.49
C TRP A 254 20.76 -3.23 33.36
N ASN A 255 19.86 -2.25 33.23
CA ASN A 255 18.60 -2.21 33.96
C ASN A 255 17.40 -2.61 33.08
N SER A 256 17.60 -2.90 31.79
CA SER A 256 16.51 -3.30 30.91
C SER A 256 16.30 -4.82 30.94
N LEU A 257 15.04 -5.21 30.87
CA LEU A 257 14.64 -6.58 30.58
C LEU A 257 14.68 -6.90 29.07
N GLU A 258 14.79 -5.88 28.21
CA GLU A 258 15.10 -6.05 26.80
C GLU A 258 16.62 -6.01 26.61
N PRO A 259 17.30 -7.14 26.38
CA PRO A 259 18.76 -7.22 26.50
C PRO A 259 19.50 -6.66 25.29
N VAL A 260 18.81 -6.15 24.26
CA VAL A 260 19.42 -5.72 22.99
C VAL A 260 19.06 -4.28 22.69
N ILE A 261 20.06 -3.45 22.41
CA ILE A 261 19.88 -2.11 21.88
C ILE A 261 20.67 -1.93 20.60
N ARG A 262 20.19 -1.03 19.74
CA ARG A 262 20.92 -0.58 18.57
C ARG A 262 21.65 0.71 18.87
N GLN A 263 22.93 0.76 18.51
CA GLN A 263 23.70 1.99 18.51
C GLN A 263 24.50 2.11 17.20
N GLY A 264 24.09 3.04 16.35
CA GLY A 264 24.63 3.17 15.00
C GLY A 264 24.43 1.88 14.18
N GLU A 265 25.52 1.36 13.63
CA GLU A 265 25.57 0.10 12.87
C GLU A 265 25.89 -1.14 13.74
N THR A 266 25.85 -1.02 15.07
CA THR A 266 26.13 -2.14 15.98
C THR A 266 24.93 -2.45 16.86
N LEU A 267 24.55 -3.73 16.93
CA LEU A 267 23.63 -4.25 17.92
C LEU A 267 24.42 -4.73 19.14
N TRP A 268 24.04 -4.23 20.31
CA TRP A 268 24.63 -4.59 21.59
C TRP A 268 23.64 -5.42 22.39
N GLY A 269 24.07 -6.59 22.81
CA GLY A 269 23.28 -7.52 23.61
C GLY A 269 23.97 -7.82 24.94
N LEU A 270 23.20 -7.96 26.02
CA LEU A 270 23.72 -8.23 27.36
C LEU A 270 22.96 -9.38 28.04
N ARG A 271 23.67 -10.31 28.67
CA ARG A 271 23.06 -11.41 29.44
C ARG A 271 23.88 -11.69 30.69
N ARG A 272 23.22 -11.72 31.85
CA ARG A 272 23.86 -12.08 33.12
C ARG A 272 23.97 -13.60 33.20
N VAL A 273 25.19 -14.10 33.45
CA VAL A 273 25.54 -15.52 33.40
C VAL A 273 25.93 -16.04 34.78
N ALA A 274 26.47 -15.16 35.62
CA ALA A 274 26.68 -15.42 37.04
C ALA A 274 26.39 -14.14 37.84
N PRO A 275 26.29 -14.20 39.18
CA PRO A 275 25.94 -13.04 40.02
C PRO A 275 26.76 -11.77 39.77
N ARG A 276 28.03 -11.94 39.38
CA ARG A 276 28.96 -10.86 39.06
C ARG A 276 29.47 -10.92 37.63
N LEU A 277 28.92 -11.78 36.79
CA LEU A 277 29.42 -12.01 35.43
C LEU A 277 28.32 -11.77 34.43
N THR A 278 28.59 -10.82 33.55
CA THR A 278 27.68 -10.40 32.51
C THR A 278 28.37 -10.55 31.16
N LEU A 279 27.81 -11.41 30.32
CA LEU A 279 28.24 -11.61 28.95
C LEU A 279 27.63 -10.51 28.08
N VAL A 280 28.47 -9.82 27.33
CA VAL A 280 28.05 -8.80 26.37
C VAL A 280 28.45 -9.26 24.98
N ALA A 281 27.57 -9.08 24.00
CA ALA A 281 27.84 -9.36 22.60
C ALA A 281 27.63 -8.09 21.77
N ALA A 282 28.55 -7.80 20.86
CA ALA A 282 28.44 -6.72 19.90
C ALA A 282 28.42 -7.32 18.49
N ARG A 283 27.37 -7.02 17.73
CA ARG A 283 27.25 -7.44 16.33
C ARG A 283 27.22 -6.22 15.42
N THR A 284 28.24 -6.07 14.58
CA THR A 284 28.23 -5.08 13.50
C THR A 284 27.31 -5.55 12.38
N LEU A 285 26.36 -4.69 12.00
CA LEU A 285 25.45 -4.92 10.89
C LEU A 285 26.22 -4.80 9.56
N PRO A 286 25.90 -5.62 8.55
CA PRO A 286 26.51 -5.50 7.23
C PRO A 286 26.16 -4.14 6.61
N PRO A 287 27.09 -3.52 5.84
CA PRO A 287 26.85 -2.24 5.20
C PRO A 287 25.63 -2.33 4.26
N ARG A 288 24.73 -1.35 4.39
CA ARG A 288 23.46 -1.24 3.66
C ARG A 288 23.64 -1.50 2.16
N SER A 289 23.19 -2.65 1.66
CA SER A 289 22.83 -2.75 0.25
C SER A 289 21.49 -2.06 0.06
N ARG A 290 21.52 -0.78 -0.34
CA ARG A 290 20.33 0.00 -0.78
C ARG A 290 19.61 -0.62 -2.01
N ARG A 291 19.95 -1.83 -2.43
CA ARG A 291 19.31 -2.48 -3.56
C ARG A 291 18.00 -3.10 -3.08
N PRO A 292 16.83 -2.64 -3.55
CA PRO A 292 15.60 -3.39 -3.34
C PRO A 292 15.82 -4.81 -3.87
N GLY A 293 15.63 -5.81 -3.02
CA GLY A 293 15.78 -7.21 -3.41
C GLY A 293 14.94 -7.56 -4.65
N PRO A 294 15.31 -8.61 -5.41
CA PRO A 294 14.80 -8.92 -6.75
C PRO A 294 13.28 -9.13 -6.88
N GLY A 295 12.53 -9.16 -5.77
CA GLY A 295 11.07 -9.24 -5.77
C GLY A 295 10.32 -7.90 -5.89
N ALA A 296 10.99 -6.75 -5.77
CA ALA A 296 10.35 -5.44 -5.99
C ALA A 296 9.82 -5.25 -7.43
N PRO A 297 10.58 -5.59 -8.50
CA PRO A 297 10.07 -5.50 -9.88
C PRO A 297 8.92 -6.49 -10.17
N ALA A 298 8.92 -7.66 -9.52
CA ALA A 298 7.87 -8.66 -9.69
C ALA A 298 6.52 -8.22 -9.12
N TRP A 299 6.51 -7.53 -7.98
CA TRP A 299 5.29 -6.95 -7.41
C TRP A 299 4.76 -5.78 -8.23
N SER A 300 5.63 -4.89 -8.73
CA SER A 300 5.21 -3.85 -9.67
C SER A 300 4.64 -4.45 -10.97
N ALA A 301 5.21 -5.56 -11.46
CA ALA A 301 4.70 -6.27 -12.63
C ALA A 301 3.35 -6.95 -12.38
N LEU A 302 3.13 -7.52 -11.19
CA LEU A 302 1.84 -8.09 -10.78
C LEU A 302 0.75 -7.03 -10.65
N VAL A 303 1.07 -5.87 -10.06
CA VAL A 303 0.14 -4.73 -10.01
C VAL A 303 -0.18 -4.22 -11.41
N LEU A 304 0.83 -4.13 -12.30
CA LEU A 304 0.63 -3.75 -13.70
C LEU A 304 -0.25 -4.77 -14.45
N ALA A 305 0.03 -6.06 -14.30
CA ALA A 305 -0.73 -7.14 -14.93
C ALA A 305 -2.18 -7.20 -14.41
N TRP A 306 -2.39 -6.89 -13.14
CA TRP A 306 -3.71 -6.80 -12.53
C TRP A 306 -4.50 -5.57 -13.00
N LEU A 307 -3.84 -4.43 -13.17
CA LEU A 307 -4.43 -3.24 -13.80
C LEU A 307 -4.79 -3.50 -15.27
N VAL A 308 -3.94 -4.22 -16.01
CA VAL A 308 -4.19 -4.62 -17.40
C VAL A 308 -5.34 -5.63 -17.51
N THR A 309 -5.42 -6.61 -16.61
CA THR A 309 -6.52 -7.58 -16.58
C THR A 309 -7.84 -6.96 -16.14
N LEU A 310 -7.84 -5.94 -15.27
CA LEU A 310 -9.02 -5.14 -14.95
C LEU A 310 -9.49 -4.26 -16.10
N ALA A 311 -8.56 -3.67 -16.86
CA ALA A 311 -8.89 -2.96 -18.09
C ALA A 311 -9.50 -3.90 -19.13
N ALA A 312 -9.00 -5.14 -19.23
CA ALA A 312 -9.56 -6.17 -20.10
C ALA A 312 -10.92 -6.71 -19.59
N ALA A 313 -11.11 -6.84 -18.27
CA ALA A 313 -12.35 -7.33 -17.66
C ALA A 313 -13.49 -6.29 -17.61
N GLY A 314 -13.18 -4.99 -17.72
CA GLY A 314 -14.17 -3.93 -17.91
C GLY A 314 -14.82 -3.95 -19.31
N HIS A 315 -14.14 -4.54 -20.30
CA HIS A 315 -14.58 -4.64 -21.69
C HIS A 315 -15.95 -5.34 -21.89
N PRO A 316 -16.26 -6.48 -21.22
CA PRO A 316 -17.60 -7.09 -21.29
C PRO A 316 -18.69 -6.31 -20.55
N TRP A 317 -18.36 -5.48 -19.56
CA TRP A 317 -19.33 -4.61 -18.87
C TRP A 317 -19.74 -3.41 -19.73
N SER A 318 -18.80 -2.81 -20.48
CA SER A 318 -19.12 -1.81 -21.52
C SER A 318 -19.96 -2.39 -22.66
N ALA A 319 -19.80 -3.68 -22.97
CA ALA A 319 -20.60 -4.38 -23.97
C ALA A 319 -22.03 -4.68 -23.49
N ARG A 320 -22.26 -4.98 -22.20
CA ARG A 320 -23.62 -5.21 -21.66
C ARG A 320 -24.45 -3.93 -21.49
N LEU A 321 -23.81 -2.79 -21.28
CA LEU A 321 -24.45 -1.46 -21.32
C LEU A 321 -24.84 -1.01 -22.75
N ALA A 322 -24.64 -1.86 -23.77
CA ALA A 322 -24.95 -1.56 -25.17
C ALA A 322 -26.41 -1.72 -25.58
N GLY A 323 -27.29 -2.24 -24.72
CA GLY A 323 -28.73 -2.21 -24.94
C GLY A 323 -29.34 -0.85 -24.62
N GLY A 324 -29.58 0.00 -25.62
CA GLY A 324 -30.52 1.14 -25.57
C GLY A 324 -30.20 2.34 -24.65
N SER A 325 -29.12 2.31 -23.87
CA SER A 325 -28.81 3.38 -22.90
C SER A 325 -28.19 4.63 -23.56
N SER A 326 -28.54 5.82 -23.06
CA SER A 326 -28.00 7.08 -23.59
C SER A 326 -26.49 7.20 -23.33
N ILE A 327 -25.79 7.93 -24.21
CA ILE A 327 -24.34 8.19 -24.10
C ILE A 327 -23.97 8.75 -22.71
N ARG A 328 -24.87 9.54 -22.10
CA ARG A 328 -24.69 10.09 -20.74
C ARG A 328 -24.56 9.00 -19.69
N VAL A 329 -25.45 8.02 -19.70
CA VAL A 329 -25.44 6.91 -18.73
C VAL A 329 -24.18 6.06 -18.90
N ARG A 330 -23.77 5.83 -20.14
CA ARG A 330 -22.54 5.07 -20.45
C ARG A 330 -21.28 5.80 -19.98
N LEU A 331 -21.21 7.12 -20.17
CA LEU A 331 -20.07 7.92 -19.74
C LEU A 331 -20.00 8.04 -18.21
N VAL A 332 -21.14 8.28 -17.55
CA VAL A 332 -21.24 8.31 -16.08
C VAL A 332 -20.90 6.94 -15.50
N GLY A 333 -21.36 5.86 -16.12
CA GLY A 333 -20.99 4.49 -15.76
C GLY A 333 -19.50 4.22 -15.90
N ALA A 334 -18.87 4.70 -16.99
CA ALA A 334 -17.42 4.54 -17.22
C ALA A 334 -16.58 5.32 -16.19
N VAL A 335 -16.93 6.58 -15.89
CA VAL A 335 -16.23 7.39 -14.88
C VAL A 335 -16.47 6.82 -13.48
N GLY A 336 -17.70 6.40 -13.18
CA GLY A 336 -18.03 5.72 -11.92
C GLY A 336 -17.24 4.43 -11.74
N PHE A 337 -17.12 3.61 -12.79
CA PHE A 337 -16.32 2.40 -12.78
C PHE A 337 -14.82 2.68 -12.57
N ALA A 338 -14.28 3.68 -13.29
CA ALA A 338 -12.89 4.11 -13.14
C ALA A 338 -12.56 4.67 -11.74
N ALA A 339 -13.56 5.15 -10.99
CA ALA A 339 -13.42 5.66 -9.64
C ALA A 339 -13.64 4.59 -8.55
N LEU A 340 -14.74 3.84 -8.66
CA LEU A 340 -15.17 2.86 -7.67
C LEU A 340 -14.20 1.68 -7.58
N LEU A 341 -13.61 1.27 -8.70
CA LEU A 341 -12.73 0.11 -8.73
C LEU A 341 -11.41 0.36 -8.00
N PRO A 342 -10.63 1.45 -8.24
CA PRO A 342 -9.47 1.80 -7.40
C PRO A 342 -9.82 1.97 -5.93
N LEU A 343 -10.96 2.59 -5.60
CA LEU A 343 -11.39 2.79 -4.21
C LEU A 343 -11.72 1.47 -3.51
N ALA A 344 -12.50 0.60 -4.15
CA ALA A 344 -12.86 -0.71 -3.61
C ALA A 344 -11.62 -1.58 -3.39
N THR A 345 -10.63 -1.44 -4.27
CA THR A 345 -9.43 -2.27 -4.26
C THR A 345 -8.41 -1.78 -3.26
N ILE A 346 -8.25 -0.46 -3.10
CA ILE A 346 -7.54 0.12 -1.96
C ILE A 346 -8.23 -0.25 -0.66
N GLY A 347 -9.56 -0.21 -0.59
CA GLY A 347 -10.31 -0.65 0.60
C GLY A 347 -10.03 -2.10 0.97
N LEU A 348 -10.09 -3.02 -0.01
CA LEU A 348 -9.79 -4.44 0.18
C LEU A 348 -8.33 -4.68 0.56
N VAL A 349 -7.37 -4.09 -0.18
CA VAL A 349 -5.94 -4.21 0.10
C VAL A 349 -5.63 -3.64 1.48
N THR A 350 -6.20 -2.49 1.85
CA THR A 350 -6.04 -1.89 3.18
C THR A 350 -6.56 -2.83 4.25
N GLN A 351 -7.75 -3.42 4.09
CA GLN A 351 -8.28 -4.38 5.06
C GLN A 351 -7.39 -5.62 5.22
N VAL A 352 -6.89 -6.19 4.12
CA VAL A 352 -5.99 -7.36 4.15
C VAL A 352 -4.67 -6.98 4.79
N LEU A 353 -4.06 -5.88 4.35
CA LEU A 353 -2.75 -5.42 4.80
C LEU A 353 -2.77 -5.02 6.28
N VAL A 354 -3.80 -4.31 6.75
CA VAL A 354 -4.00 -3.97 8.17
C VAL A 354 -4.18 -5.24 9.00
N ARG A 355 -4.95 -6.23 8.52
CA ARG A 355 -5.12 -7.51 9.23
C ARG A 355 -3.82 -8.31 9.32
N GLU A 356 -3.10 -8.46 8.21
CA GLU A 356 -1.83 -9.18 8.17
C GLU A 356 -0.76 -8.47 8.99
N HIS A 357 -0.64 -7.15 8.86
CA HIS A 357 0.30 -6.34 9.62
C HIS A 357 -0.02 -6.39 11.12
N GLY A 358 -1.30 -6.32 11.49
CA GLY A 358 -1.74 -6.48 12.88
C GLY A 358 -1.40 -7.85 13.46
N ARG A 359 -1.59 -8.93 12.69
CA ARG A 359 -1.18 -10.29 13.09
C ARG A 359 0.33 -10.40 13.26
N LYS A 360 1.11 -9.83 12.33
CA LYS A 360 2.58 -9.83 12.40
C LYS A 360 3.08 -9.07 13.62
N LEU A 361 2.56 -7.87 13.86
CA LEU A 361 2.90 -7.06 15.03
C LEU A 361 2.53 -7.75 16.35
N ALA A 362 1.36 -8.41 16.40
CA ALA A 362 0.96 -9.19 17.58
C ALA A 362 1.89 -10.38 17.80
N GLY A 363 2.27 -11.11 16.73
CA GLY A 363 3.24 -12.20 16.79
C GLY A 363 4.62 -11.73 17.26
N ASP A 364 5.12 -10.61 16.73
CA ASP A 364 6.39 -10.01 17.15
C ASP A 364 6.36 -9.55 18.61
N LEU A 365 5.21 -9.06 19.09
CA LEU A 365 5.03 -8.70 20.51
C LEU A 365 4.99 -9.95 21.40
N HIS A 366 4.27 -11.00 21.02
CA HIS A 366 4.28 -12.29 21.73
C HIS A 366 5.68 -12.86 21.82
N PHE A 367 6.45 -12.84 20.72
CA PHE A 367 7.83 -13.30 20.71
C PHE A 367 8.71 -12.49 21.65
N ARG A 368 8.55 -11.15 21.69
CA ARG A 368 9.28 -10.29 22.63
C ARG A 368 8.91 -10.62 24.07
N MET A 369 7.62 -10.74 24.39
CA MET A 369 7.12 -11.11 25.71
C MET A 369 7.64 -12.48 26.16
N GLU A 370 7.58 -13.49 25.29
CA GLU A 370 8.16 -14.81 25.55
C GLU A 370 9.66 -14.71 25.86
N GLY A 371 10.39 -13.91 25.07
CA GLY A 371 11.80 -13.65 25.32
C GLY A 371 12.07 -13.06 26.71
N VAL A 372 11.30 -12.04 27.11
CA VAL A 372 11.41 -11.42 28.45
C VAL A 372 11.08 -12.42 29.55
N LEU A 373 10.05 -13.26 29.36
CA LEU A 373 9.67 -14.29 30.34
C LEU A 373 10.77 -15.35 30.49
N ARG A 374 11.36 -15.83 29.39
CA ARG A 374 12.47 -16.79 29.42
C ARG A 374 13.72 -16.17 30.02
N ASP A 375 14.04 -14.92 29.67
CA ASP A 375 15.17 -14.21 30.24
C ASP A 375 14.99 -14.03 31.76
N LEU A 376 13.78 -13.75 32.23
CA LEU A 376 13.46 -13.73 33.67
C LEU A 376 13.68 -15.10 34.33
N ASP A 377 13.15 -16.17 33.72
CA ASP A 377 13.26 -17.54 34.23
C ASP A 377 14.71 -18.00 34.32
N ASP A 378 15.52 -17.66 33.31
CA ASP A 378 16.96 -17.91 33.23
C ASP A 378 17.76 -17.10 34.28
N LEU A 379 17.33 -15.87 34.55
CA LEU A 379 18.00 -14.96 35.50
C LEU A 379 17.71 -15.31 36.96
N ALA A 380 16.51 -15.83 37.26
CA ALA A 380 16.09 -16.18 38.62
C ALA A 380 17.08 -17.09 39.38
N PRO A 381 17.53 -18.23 38.83
CA PRO A 381 18.50 -19.09 39.52
C PRO A 381 19.86 -18.42 39.70
N VAL A 382 20.28 -17.57 38.75
CA VAL A 382 21.55 -16.84 38.84
C VAL A 382 21.52 -15.83 39.99
N LEU A 383 20.43 -15.08 40.12
CA LEU A 383 20.25 -14.11 41.20
C LEU A 383 20.16 -14.79 42.56
N LEU A 384 19.40 -15.90 42.65
CA LEU A 384 19.30 -16.69 43.88
C LEU A 384 20.66 -17.29 44.26
N GLN A 385 21.42 -17.81 43.30
CA GLN A 385 22.79 -18.28 43.54
C GLN A 385 23.68 -17.15 44.07
N GLY A 386 23.56 -15.93 43.55
CA GLY A 386 24.33 -14.77 44.03
C GLY A 386 24.02 -14.38 45.46
N GLN A 387 22.76 -14.47 45.84
CA GLN A 387 22.32 -14.29 47.22
C GLN A 387 22.96 -15.37 48.12
N ASN A 388 22.97 -16.64 47.68
CA ASN A 388 23.57 -17.76 48.42
C ASN A 388 25.09 -17.63 48.55
N GLU A 389 25.79 -17.25 47.48
CA GLU A 389 27.24 -16.99 47.52
C GLU A 389 27.56 -15.86 48.50
N THR A 390 26.71 -14.83 48.58
CA THR A 390 26.86 -13.74 49.55
C THR A 390 26.66 -14.25 50.97
N LEU A 391 25.66 -15.12 51.22
CA LEU A 391 25.46 -15.77 52.52
C LEU A 391 26.68 -16.59 52.95
N VAL A 392 27.18 -17.47 52.07
CA VAL A 392 28.37 -18.31 52.34
C VAL A 392 29.59 -17.42 52.61
N ARG A 393 29.78 -16.36 51.82
CA ARG A 393 30.90 -15.44 52.00
C ARG A 393 30.83 -14.72 53.35
N GLU A 394 29.68 -14.15 53.71
CA GLU A 394 29.54 -13.42 54.98
C GLU A 394 29.61 -14.37 56.18
N ALA A 395 29.12 -15.60 56.05
CA ALA A 395 29.25 -16.63 57.08
C ALA A 395 30.70 -17.12 57.25
N THR A 396 31.49 -17.23 56.19
CA THR A 396 32.88 -17.75 56.25
C THR A 396 33.95 -16.68 56.40
N ALA A 397 33.65 -15.40 56.12
CA ALA A 397 34.61 -14.30 56.19
C ALA A 397 35.01 -13.91 57.63
N ARG A 398 34.29 -14.40 58.64
CA ARG A 398 34.51 -14.05 60.05
C ARG A 398 34.77 -15.31 60.85
N SER A 399 35.69 -15.21 61.81
CA SER A 399 35.89 -16.24 62.81
C SER A 399 34.68 -16.22 63.76
N TRP A 400 33.98 -17.34 63.86
CA TRP A 400 32.87 -17.49 64.80
C TRP A 400 33.44 -17.82 66.19
N PRO A 401 33.03 -17.14 67.28
CA PRO A 401 33.52 -17.43 68.62
C PRO A 401 33.04 -18.81 69.09
N THR A 402 33.91 -19.60 69.72
CA THR A 402 33.58 -20.97 70.14
C THR A 402 32.56 -21.06 71.27
N ASP A 403 32.38 -20.02 72.10
CA ASP A 403 31.71 -20.16 73.41
C ASP A 403 30.61 -19.13 73.78
N HIS A 404 30.17 -18.23 72.87
CA HIS A 404 29.22 -17.16 73.23
C HIS A 404 27.92 -17.11 72.41
N ARG A 405 26.85 -17.76 72.89
CA ARG A 405 25.49 -17.78 72.26
C ARG A 405 24.97 -16.41 71.81
N GLY A 406 25.23 -15.34 72.56
CA GLY A 406 24.82 -13.98 72.20
C GLY A 406 25.44 -13.44 70.91
N ASP A 407 26.68 -13.83 70.61
CA ASP A 407 27.35 -13.45 69.37
C ASP A 407 26.84 -14.26 68.18
N TRP A 408 26.49 -15.53 68.36
CA TRP A 408 25.87 -16.35 67.31
C TRP A 408 24.56 -15.74 66.83
N ASN A 409 23.68 -15.32 67.74
CA ASN A 409 22.41 -14.67 67.40
C ASN A 409 22.62 -13.33 66.64
N ARG A 410 23.65 -12.55 67.00
CA ARG A 410 24.00 -11.30 66.30
C ARG A 410 24.51 -11.55 64.87
N HIS A 411 25.23 -12.65 64.64
CA HIS A 411 25.70 -13.03 63.31
C HIS A 411 24.54 -13.58 62.46
N LEU A 412 23.68 -14.43 63.03
CA LEU A 412 22.45 -14.88 62.39
C LEU A 412 21.53 -13.70 62.03
N GLY A 413 21.28 -12.75 62.93
CA GLY A 413 20.48 -11.57 62.62
C GLY A 413 20.98 -10.76 61.42
N ARG A 414 22.31 -10.75 61.16
CA ARG A 414 22.90 -10.12 59.96
C ARG A 414 22.65 -10.93 58.69
N LEU A 415 22.86 -12.25 58.74
CA LEU A 415 22.60 -13.14 57.61
C LEU A 415 21.10 -13.16 57.24
N ARG A 416 20.21 -13.04 58.24
CA ARG A 416 18.76 -12.98 58.06
C ARG A 416 18.29 -11.78 57.23
N ARG A 417 19.05 -10.67 57.24
CA ARG A 417 18.81 -9.51 56.37
C ARG A 417 19.14 -9.78 54.90
N ILE A 418 20.02 -10.75 54.63
CA ILE A 418 20.39 -11.15 53.26
C ILE A 418 19.33 -12.12 52.72
N SER A 419 18.99 -13.17 53.48
CA SER A 419 17.91 -14.10 53.15
C SER A 419 17.21 -14.56 54.43
N PRO A 420 15.90 -14.30 54.60
CA PRO A 420 15.16 -14.88 55.70
C PRO A 420 15.01 -16.39 55.48
N TRP A 421 15.33 -17.20 56.50
CA TRP A 421 15.18 -18.65 56.51
C TRP A 421 13.98 -19.09 57.35
N ASP A 422 13.55 -20.32 57.16
CA ASP A 422 12.53 -20.95 58.01
C ASP A 422 13.16 -21.64 59.23
N LEU A 423 14.36 -22.20 59.06
CA LEU A 423 15.17 -22.78 60.15
C LEU A 423 16.66 -22.46 59.91
N ALA A 424 17.34 -21.97 60.93
CA ALA A 424 18.79 -21.95 61.02
C ALA A 424 19.24 -22.73 62.25
N ALA A 425 20.24 -23.58 62.08
CA ALA A 425 20.82 -24.37 63.17
C ALA A 425 22.34 -24.32 63.11
N ILE A 426 22.99 -24.20 64.27
CA ILE A 426 24.44 -24.30 64.40
C ILE A 426 24.77 -25.57 65.18
N TYR A 427 25.63 -26.39 64.60
CA TYR A 427 26.09 -27.65 65.17
C TYR A 427 27.52 -27.50 65.68
N GLY A 428 27.75 -27.94 66.91
CA GLY A 428 29.08 -28.02 67.50
C GLY A 428 29.90 -29.21 66.97
N PRO A 429 31.17 -29.36 67.37
CA PRO A 429 32.07 -30.41 66.89
C PRO A 429 31.53 -31.84 67.05
N GLY A 430 30.71 -32.07 68.09
CA GLY A 430 30.06 -33.35 68.37
C GLY A 430 28.71 -33.55 67.67
N GLY A 431 28.33 -32.69 66.72
CA GLY A 431 27.06 -32.78 66.00
C GLY A 431 25.82 -32.39 66.81
N THR A 432 26.00 -31.89 68.03
CA THR A 432 24.91 -31.37 68.87
C THR A 432 24.52 -29.95 68.42
N ARG A 433 23.22 -29.65 68.39
CA ARG A 433 22.72 -28.30 68.13
C ARG A 433 23.07 -27.36 69.28
N LEU A 434 23.83 -26.32 68.98
CA LEU A 434 24.22 -25.28 69.93
C LEU A 434 23.22 -24.12 69.95
N VAL A 435 22.68 -23.77 68.77
CA VAL A 435 21.73 -22.68 68.53
C VAL A 435 20.74 -23.12 67.47
N THR A 436 19.47 -22.79 67.66
CA THR A 436 18.39 -22.98 66.68
C THR A 436 17.59 -21.68 66.61
N ASP A 437 17.41 -21.13 65.41
CA ASP A 437 16.55 -19.98 65.11
C ASP A 437 15.50 -20.39 64.09
N THR A 438 14.24 -20.42 64.49
CA THR A 438 13.10 -20.75 63.64
C THR A 438 12.29 -19.51 63.31
N ALA A 439 11.84 -19.37 62.07
CA ALA A 439 10.83 -18.37 61.73
C ALA A 439 9.45 -18.85 62.21
N SER A 440 8.63 -17.95 62.76
CA SER A 440 7.39 -18.30 63.46
C SER A 440 6.21 -18.74 62.57
N SER A 441 6.41 -19.16 61.32
CA SER A 441 5.29 -19.30 60.39
C SER A 441 5.51 -20.32 59.27
N SER A 442 5.31 -21.61 59.55
CA SER A 442 4.48 -22.57 58.76
C SER A 442 4.85 -24.03 59.02
N LEU A 443 6.14 -24.37 59.18
CA LEU A 443 6.57 -25.71 59.57
C LEU A 443 6.80 -25.81 61.08
N VAL A 444 6.05 -26.68 61.74
CA VAL A 444 6.33 -27.10 63.12
C VAL A 444 7.34 -28.24 63.06
N TRP A 445 8.56 -27.98 63.51
CA TRP A 445 9.63 -28.98 63.53
C TRP A 445 9.50 -29.86 64.76
N SER A 446 9.28 -31.17 64.59
CA SER A 446 9.31 -32.09 65.73
C SER A 446 10.75 -32.34 66.22
N PRO A 447 10.94 -32.75 67.48
CA PRO A 447 12.26 -33.17 67.98
C PRO A 447 12.89 -34.29 67.14
N GLU A 448 12.08 -35.18 66.56
CA GLU A 448 12.51 -36.28 65.70
C GLU A 448 13.01 -35.77 64.34
N ASP A 449 12.27 -34.84 63.69
CA ASP A 449 12.68 -34.21 62.42
C ASP A 449 14.03 -33.51 62.56
N LEU A 450 14.24 -32.84 63.69
CA LEU A 450 15.48 -32.14 63.97
C LEU A 450 16.63 -33.12 64.28
N GLY A 451 16.34 -34.26 64.93
CA GLY A 451 17.31 -35.31 65.22
C GLY A 451 17.93 -35.96 63.98
N VAL A 452 17.21 -35.97 62.85
CA VAL A 452 17.76 -36.41 61.55
C VAL A 452 18.87 -35.47 61.09
N PHE A 453 18.66 -34.14 61.19
CA PHE A 453 19.69 -33.16 60.84
C PHE A 453 20.90 -33.21 61.77
N ASP A 454 20.68 -33.45 63.08
CA ASP A 454 21.74 -33.61 64.07
C ASP A 454 22.72 -34.73 63.70
N LYS A 455 22.19 -35.89 63.30
CA LYS A 455 23.00 -37.04 62.87
C LYS A 455 23.74 -36.79 61.57
N ALA A 456 23.09 -36.14 60.60
CA ALA A 456 23.72 -35.77 59.33
C ALA A 456 24.87 -34.76 59.54
N ALA A 457 24.66 -33.74 60.37
CA ALA A 457 25.66 -32.75 60.72
C ALA A 457 26.85 -33.37 61.48
N PHE A 458 26.60 -34.31 62.39
CA PHE A 458 27.65 -35.08 63.08
C PHE A 458 28.57 -35.82 62.10
N GLN A 459 27.97 -36.58 61.17
CA GLN A 459 28.72 -37.34 60.17
C GLN A 459 29.55 -36.42 59.27
N PHE A 460 28.98 -35.29 58.85
CA PHE A 460 29.67 -34.30 58.04
C PHE A 460 30.89 -33.71 58.77
N LEU A 461 30.72 -33.27 60.02
CA LEU A 461 31.80 -32.71 60.84
C LEU A 461 32.89 -33.74 61.16
N ARG A 462 32.53 -35.02 61.37
CA ARG A 462 33.49 -36.11 61.57
C ARG A 462 34.40 -36.32 60.36
N ARG A 463 33.84 -36.32 59.14
CA ARG A 463 34.61 -36.44 57.88
C ARG A 463 35.56 -35.26 57.67
N LEU A 464 35.17 -34.07 58.10
CA LEU A 464 35.94 -32.84 57.99
C LEU A 464 37.16 -32.74 58.94
N ASN A 465 37.14 -33.42 60.09
CA ASN A 465 38.10 -33.22 61.18
C ASN A 465 39.10 -34.39 61.41
N VAL A 466 39.37 -35.25 60.42
CA VAL A 466 40.27 -36.42 60.60
C VAL A 466 41.73 -36.01 60.89
N PRO A 467 42.36 -36.52 61.98
CA PRO A 467 43.45 -37.52 61.88
C PRO A 467 43.25 -38.79 62.77
N PRO A 468 44.06 -39.87 62.62
CA PRO A 468 43.73 -41.26 63.03
C PRO A 468 43.79 -41.52 64.56
N PRO A 469 43.35 -42.71 65.04
CA PRO A 469 42.64 -42.88 66.30
C PRO A 469 43.53 -43.24 67.50
N SER A 470 43.05 -42.91 68.70
CA SER A 470 43.13 -43.78 69.89
C SER A 470 42.21 -43.25 70.99
N GLY A 471 41.10 -43.94 71.25
CA GLY A 471 40.30 -43.75 72.47
C GLY A 471 38.90 -43.16 72.32
N ALA A 472 38.45 -42.75 71.13
CA ALA A 472 37.05 -42.36 70.96
C ALA A 472 36.15 -43.61 71.02
N PRO A 473 35.06 -43.60 71.82
CA PRO A 473 34.16 -44.73 71.92
C PRO A 473 33.61 -45.08 70.53
N ARG A 474 33.74 -46.36 70.14
CA ARG A 474 33.05 -46.93 68.99
C ARG A 474 31.54 -46.94 69.30
N THR A 475 30.84 -45.87 68.95
CA THR A 475 29.38 -45.92 68.84
C THR A 475 28.99 -46.65 67.55
N PRO A 476 27.93 -47.47 67.59
CA PRO A 476 27.74 -48.58 66.67
C PRO A 476 27.52 -48.14 65.22
N ASP A 477 28.11 -48.89 64.31
CA ASP A 477 27.81 -48.93 62.87
C ASP A 477 26.36 -49.41 62.67
N ARG A 478 25.38 -48.58 63.04
CA ARG A 478 24.02 -48.75 62.54
C ARG A 478 23.98 -48.19 61.12
N PRO A 479 23.44 -48.93 60.13
CA PRO A 479 23.22 -48.39 58.80
C PRO A 479 22.34 -47.14 58.94
N LEU A 480 22.83 -46.03 58.39
CA LEU A 480 22.07 -44.79 58.31
C LEU A 480 20.74 -45.08 57.62
N SER A 481 19.68 -44.40 58.05
CA SER A 481 18.49 -44.37 57.21
C SER A 481 18.84 -43.70 55.88
N TYR A 482 18.14 -44.08 54.80
CA TYR A 482 18.32 -43.47 53.48
C TYR A 482 18.25 -41.93 53.52
N LEU A 483 17.40 -41.40 54.41
CA LEU A 483 17.26 -39.98 54.66
C LEU A 483 18.54 -39.35 55.26
N GLU A 484 19.09 -39.97 56.30
CA GLU A 484 20.31 -39.50 56.97
C GLU A 484 21.52 -39.56 56.03
N SER A 485 21.63 -40.60 55.20
CA SER A 485 22.71 -40.70 54.20
C SER A 485 22.58 -39.62 53.13
N THR A 486 21.36 -39.36 52.65
CA THR A 486 21.10 -38.31 51.64
C THR A 486 21.44 -36.92 52.18
N LEU A 487 21.09 -36.63 53.44
CA LEU A 487 21.41 -35.35 54.07
C LEU A 487 22.90 -35.17 54.34
N ALA A 488 23.62 -36.25 54.69
CA ALA A 488 25.08 -36.21 54.80
C ALA A 488 25.74 -35.92 53.44
N ASP A 489 25.26 -36.55 52.37
CA ASP A 489 25.72 -36.29 51.00
C ASP A 489 25.38 -34.85 50.53
N ILE A 490 24.26 -34.29 50.98
CA ILE A 490 23.89 -32.88 50.76
C ILE A 490 24.83 -31.94 51.50
N ALA A 491 25.18 -32.24 52.76
CA ALA A 491 26.15 -31.46 53.53
C ALA A 491 27.52 -31.41 52.84
N GLU A 492 27.90 -32.50 52.17
CA GLU A 492 29.09 -32.59 51.32
C GLU A 492 29.07 -31.69 50.08
N GLN A 493 27.95 -31.05 49.77
CA GLN A 493 27.80 -30.10 48.65
C GLN A 493 27.68 -28.63 49.12
N SER A 494 28.14 -28.33 50.36
CA SER A 494 28.17 -27.09 51.17
C SER A 494 28.25 -25.67 50.55
N ASP A 495 28.23 -25.50 49.23
CA ASP A 495 28.25 -24.20 48.55
C ASP A 495 26.94 -23.91 47.76
N ARG A 496 26.05 -24.90 47.64
CA ARG A 496 24.76 -24.75 46.95
C ARG A 496 23.63 -25.27 47.84
N PRO A 497 22.46 -24.62 47.84
CA PRO A 497 21.29 -25.20 48.47
C PRO A 497 20.93 -26.48 47.73
N ALA A 498 20.82 -27.59 48.45
CA ALA A 498 20.23 -28.80 47.91
C ALA A 498 18.73 -28.76 48.13
N GLU A 499 17.99 -29.33 47.18
CA GLU A 499 16.56 -29.50 47.34
C GLU A 499 16.27 -30.86 47.96
N PHE A 500 15.37 -30.86 48.92
CA PHE A 500 14.98 -32.04 49.65
C PHE A 500 13.48 -32.00 49.97
N LYS A 501 12.80 -33.15 49.93
CA LYS A 501 11.35 -33.24 50.19
C LYS A 501 11.11 -33.93 51.53
N ILE A 502 10.42 -33.25 52.45
CA ILE A 502 9.93 -33.84 53.71
C ILE A 502 8.40 -33.88 53.63
N GLY A 503 7.82 -35.08 53.60
CA GLY A 503 6.39 -35.25 53.38
C GLY A 503 5.95 -34.67 52.03
N GLU A 504 5.02 -33.71 52.05
CA GLU A 504 4.58 -32.96 50.86
C GLU A 504 5.41 -31.68 50.61
N GLU A 505 6.14 -31.20 51.61
CA GLU A 505 6.87 -29.94 51.56
C GLU A 505 8.22 -30.08 50.84
N ARG A 506 8.53 -29.11 49.97
CA ARG A 506 9.84 -28.98 49.34
C ARG A 506 10.68 -27.96 50.10
N LEU A 507 11.86 -28.38 50.51
CA LEU A 507 12.81 -27.57 51.26
C LEU A 507 14.08 -27.34 50.43
N SER A 508 14.66 -26.15 50.54
CA SER A 508 16.02 -25.85 50.09
C SER A 508 16.92 -25.76 51.32
N LEU A 509 18.05 -26.47 51.31
CA LEU A 509 18.88 -26.66 52.48
C LEU A 509 20.35 -26.41 52.16
N LEU A 510 21.01 -25.56 52.94
CA LEU A 510 22.40 -25.15 52.75
C LEU A 510 23.19 -25.37 54.04
N PHE A 511 24.26 -26.16 53.94
CA PHE A 511 25.22 -26.34 55.03
C PHE A 511 26.49 -25.52 54.77
N ILE A 512 26.97 -24.78 55.76
CA ILE A 512 28.14 -23.90 55.67
C ILE A 512 29.11 -24.29 56.79
N PRO A 513 30.30 -24.82 56.46
CA PRO A 513 31.31 -25.13 57.48
C PRO A 513 31.89 -23.83 58.04
N LEU A 514 31.93 -23.73 59.36
CA LEU A 514 32.43 -22.57 60.08
C LEU A 514 33.83 -22.86 60.60
N LEU A 515 34.75 -21.93 60.32
CA LEU A 515 36.17 -22.08 60.60
C LEU A 515 36.55 -21.27 61.84
N ALA A 516 37.30 -21.90 62.76
CA ALA A 516 38.02 -21.22 63.83
C ALA A 516 39.47 -21.73 63.85
N GLY A 517 40.44 -20.82 63.82
CA GLY A 517 41.88 -21.18 63.78
C GLY A 517 42.30 -22.03 62.56
N GLY A 518 41.57 -21.97 61.44
CA GLY A 518 41.86 -22.74 60.23
C GLY A 518 41.33 -24.18 60.23
N ARG A 519 40.60 -24.61 61.27
CA ARG A 519 39.88 -25.90 61.33
C ARG A 519 38.38 -25.69 61.35
N VAL A 520 37.61 -26.66 60.85
CA VAL A 520 36.15 -26.59 60.89
C VAL A 520 35.67 -26.99 62.28
N THR A 521 35.19 -26.03 63.07
CA THR A 521 34.74 -26.27 64.45
C THR A 521 33.24 -26.40 64.57
N SER A 522 32.48 -25.86 63.61
CA SER A 522 31.01 -25.86 63.68
C SER A 522 30.40 -25.90 62.28
N LEU A 523 29.14 -26.29 62.20
CA LEU A 523 28.38 -26.31 60.95
C LEU A 523 27.15 -25.42 61.07
N LEU A 524 26.96 -24.49 60.14
CA LEU A 524 25.72 -23.72 60.03
C LEU A 524 24.82 -24.37 58.98
N GLN A 525 23.60 -24.70 59.38
CA GLN A 525 22.53 -25.11 58.48
C GLN A 525 21.55 -23.96 58.30
N LEU A 526 21.17 -23.70 57.05
CA LEU A 526 20.06 -22.83 56.69
C LEU A 526 19.06 -23.64 55.87
N THR A 527 17.79 -23.56 56.24
CA THR A 527 16.69 -24.27 55.57
C THR A 527 15.59 -23.28 55.20
N TRP A 528 15.10 -23.39 53.97
CA TRP A 528 13.99 -22.61 53.42
C TRP A 528 12.90 -23.55 52.92
N ASN A 529 11.65 -23.15 53.10
CA ASN A 529 10.55 -23.64 52.30
C ASN A 529 10.70 -23.11 50.86
N ARG A 530 10.60 -24.00 49.86
CA ARG A 530 10.84 -23.65 48.46
C ARG A 530 9.90 -22.55 47.97
N TRP A 531 8.62 -22.67 48.29
CA TRP A 531 7.62 -21.68 47.88
C TRP A 531 7.90 -20.30 48.50
N ARG A 532 8.27 -20.25 49.79
CA ARG A 532 8.58 -18.99 50.46
C ARG A 532 9.82 -18.32 49.85
N LEU A 533 10.85 -19.10 49.57
CA LEU A 533 12.06 -18.63 48.91
C LEU A 533 11.76 -18.01 47.53
N GLU A 534 10.94 -18.69 46.73
CA GLU A 534 10.47 -18.20 45.43
C GLU A 534 9.62 -16.92 45.57
N ARG A 535 8.66 -16.89 46.51
CA ARG A 535 7.82 -15.72 46.77
C ARG A 535 8.65 -14.52 47.22
N ASP A 536 9.58 -14.71 48.15
CA ASP A 536 10.44 -13.62 48.64
C ASP A 536 11.44 -13.16 47.55
N PHE A 537 11.81 -14.04 46.62
CA PHE A 537 12.54 -13.67 45.41
C PHE A 537 11.69 -12.79 44.48
N LEU A 538 10.45 -13.21 44.19
CA LEU A 538 9.50 -12.45 43.36
C LEU A 538 9.17 -11.09 43.96
N ALA A 539 8.94 -11.03 45.27
CA ALA A 539 8.66 -9.77 45.99
C ALA A 539 9.80 -8.76 45.86
N ARG A 540 11.05 -9.22 45.85
CA ARG A 540 12.23 -8.36 45.73
C ARG A 540 12.53 -7.94 44.29
N HIS A 541 12.32 -8.81 43.31
CA HIS A 541 12.80 -8.60 41.95
C HIS A 541 11.70 -8.36 40.92
N LEU A 542 10.54 -9.01 41.01
CA LEU A 542 9.48 -8.89 40.00
C LEU A 542 8.87 -7.49 39.95
N LEU A 543 8.74 -6.81 41.10
CA LEU A 543 8.28 -5.42 41.14
C LEU A 543 9.25 -4.47 40.44
N ALA A 544 10.56 -4.67 40.63
CA ALA A 544 11.59 -3.90 39.93
C ALA A 544 11.53 -4.16 38.41
N PHE A 545 11.41 -5.43 38.00
CA PHE A 545 11.23 -5.83 36.62
C PHE A 545 10.00 -5.19 35.96
N ASN A 546 8.87 -5.15 36.66
CA ASN A 546 7.65 -4.50 36.15
C ASN A 546 7.78 -2.99 36.00
N ARG A 547 8.62 -2.32 36.80
CA ARG A 547 8.86 -0.88 36.70
C ARG A 547 9.66 -0.51 35.44
N ASP A 548 10.56 -1.39 35.02
CA ASP A 548 11.46 -1.14 33.89
C ASP A 548 10.79 -1.45 32.53
N LEU A 549 9.61 -2.08 32.54
CA LEU A 549 8.78 -2.34 31.37
C LEU A 549 7.69 -1.27 31.21
N VAL A 550 7.61 -0.65 30.04
CA VAL A 550 6.66 0.46 29.78
C VAL A 550 5.22 -0.05 29.67
N ASP A 551 4.96 -0.96 28.73
CA ASP A 551 3.59 -1.42 28.38
C ASP A 551 3.31 -2.88 28.74
N THR A 552 4.30 -3.58 29.30
CA THR A 552 4.19 -4.99 29.68
C THR A 552 4.24 -5.15 31.19
N ARG A 553 3.39 -6.02 31.72
CA ARG A 553 3.37 -6.43 33.13
C ARG A 553 3.57 -7.93 33.21
N LEU A 554 4.50 -8.34 34.05
CA LEU A 554 4.84 -9.72 34.38
C LEU A 554 4.13 -10.13 35.67
N LEU A 555 3.59 -11.33 35.65
CA LEU A 555 2.83 -11.97 36.70
C LEU A 555 3.33 -13.42 36.84
N VAL A 556 3.19 -13.98 38.04
CA VAL A 556 3.45 -15.40 38.29
C VAL A 556 2.18 -16.03 38.82
N TRP A 557 1.84 -17.20 38.29
CA TRP A 557 0.66 -17.96 38.68
C TRP A 557 1.01 -19.42 38.94
N ASN A 558 0.60 -19.97 40.09
CA ASN A 558 0.72 -21.40 40.38
C ASN A 558 -0.65 -22.10 40.27
N PRO A 559 -0.83 -23.11 39.41
CA PRO A 559 -2.09 -23.85 39.28
C PRO A 559 -2.39 -24.76 40.48
N ASP A 560 -1.37 -25.22 41.21
CA ASP A 560 -1.53 -26.12 42.38
C ASP A 560 -2.00 -25.36 43.62
N ALA A 561 -1.85 -24.04 43.62
CA ALA A 561 -2.32 -23.14 44.65
C ALA A 561 -2.83 -21.87 43.97
N PRO A 562 -4.04 -21.88 43.38
CA PRO A 562 -4.52 -20.84 42.48
C PRO A 562 -4.68 -19.48 43.16
N GLU A 563 -4.82 -19.43 44.48
CA GLU A 563 -4.78 -18.22 45.32
C GLU A 563 -3.37 -17.61 45.46
N ARG A 564 -2.32 -18.31 45.01
CA ARG A 564 -0.91 -17.92 45.14
C ARG A 564 -0.37 -17.35 43.83
N TRP A 565 -0.80 -16.14 43.49
CA TRP A 565 -0.22 -15.34 42.40
C TRP A 565 0.62 -14.18 42.93
N PHE A 566 1.48 -13.64 42.06
CA PHE A 566 2.29 -12.47 42.38
C PHE A 566 2.36 -11.48 41.20
N PRO A 567 2.17 -10.17 41.42
CA PRO A 567 1.84 -9.49 42.68
C PRO A 567 0.40 -9.75 43.15
N ALA A 568 0.19 -9.94 44.46
CA ALA A 568 -1.12 -10.30 45.04
C ALA A 568 -2.20 -9.24 44.78
N ASP A 569 -1.84 -7.96 44.83
CA ASP A 569 -2.76 -6.82 44.69
C ASP A 569 -3.05 -6.42 43.23
N SER A 570 -2.65 -7.23 42.24
CA SER A 570 -2.79 -6.87 40.83
C SER A 570 -4.26 -6.94 40.37
N PRO A 571 -4.86 -5.84 39.87
CA PRO A 571 -6.24 -5.84 39.37
C PRO A 571 -6.41 -6.63 38.07
N LEU A 572 -5.29 -7.03 37.43
CA LEU A 572 -5.30 -7.84 36.21
C LEU A 572 -5.68 -9.30 36.49
N TRP A 573 -5.49 -9.78 37.72
CA TRP A 573 -5.69 -11.19 38.06
C TRP A 573 -7.11 -11.68 37.77
N SER A 574 -8.13 -11.01 38.32
CA SER A 574 -9.52 -11.40 38.17
C SER A 574 -9.96 -11.42 36.71
N ARG A 575 -9.32 -10.59 35.88
CA ARG A 575 -9.59 -10.46 34.45
C ARG A 575 -8.88 -11.53 33.61
N LEU A 576 -7.77 -12.07 34.09
CA LEU A 576 -7.02 -13.15 33.44
C LEU A 576 -7.54 -14.55 33.81
N ALA A 577 -8.39 -14.66 34.83
CA ALA A 577 -8.97 -15.92 35.31
C ALA A 577 -9.58 -16.79 34.20
N VAL A 578 -10.18 -16.15 33.19
CA VAL A 578 -10.79 -16.81 32.02
C VAL A 578 -9.77 -17.59 31.18
N LEU A 579 -8.49 -17.18 31.19
CA LEU A 579 -7.44 -17.79 30.38
C LEU A 579 -6.65 -18.88 31.12
N PHE A 580 -6.76 -19.00 32.44
CA PHE A 580 -5.96 -19.95 33.23
C PHE A 580 -6.15 -21.43 32.86
N PRO A 581 -7.38 -21.93 32.58
CA PRO A 581 -7.54 -23.30 32.10
C PRO A 581 -6.78 -23.53 30.79
N ALA A 582 -6.88 -22.58 29.85
CA ALA A 582 -6.20 -22.66 28.57
C ALA A 582 -4.66 -22.58 28.69
N ILE A 583 -4.15 -21.76 29.63
CA ILE A 583 -2.71 -21.67 29.93
C ILE A 583 -2.20 -22.99 30.52
N ARG A 584 -2.93 -23.58 31.47
CA ARG A 584 -2.52 -24.81 32.16
C ARG A 584 -2.38 -25.99 31.21
N ASP A 585 -3.33 -26.11 30.29
CA ASP A 585 -3.46 -27.27 29.42
C ASP A 585 -2.58 -27.12 28.15
N HIS A 586 -1.93 -25.97 27.93
CA HIS A 586 -1.07 -25.72 26.79
C HIS A 586 0.34 -26.32 26.96
N THR A 587 0.83 -26.99 25.93
CA THR A 587 2.20 -27.52 25.88
C THR A 587 3.14 -26.48 25.26
N GLY A 588 3.96 -25.83 26.09
CA GLY A 588 4.95 -24.84 25.64
C GLY A 588 4.55 -23.39 25.97
N CYS A 589 4.75 -22.47 25.02
CA CYS A 589 4.41 -21.05 25.20
C CYS A 589 2.97 -20.79 24.77
N PHE A 590 2.11 -20.41 25.70
CA PHE A 590 0.75 -19.97 25.42
C PHE A 590 0.74 -18.54 24.88
N GLN A 591 -0.03 -18.30 23.81
CA GLN A 591 -0.28 -16.99 23.24
C GLN A 591 -1.78 -16.77 23.13
N GLY A 592 -2.29 -15.72 23.77
CA GLY A 592 -3.70 -15.41 23.82
C GLY A 592 -3.97 -13.92 23.92
N GLN A 593 -5.25 -13.58 23.96
CA GLN A 593 -5.73 -12.21 24.06
C GLN A 593 -6.93 -12.13 25.00
N VAL A 594 -7.02 -11.05 25.76
CA VAL A 594 -8.12 -10.79 26.70
C VAL A 594 -8.57 -9.34 26.57
N ARG A 595 -9.87 -9.09 26.77
CA ARG A 595 -10.41 -7.74 26.78
C ARG A 595 -10.62 -7.26 28.21
N ILE A 596 -10.00 -6.15 28.56
CA ILE A 596 -9.92 -5.57 29.90
C ILE A 596 -10.39 -4.12 29.77
N ASP A 597 -11.50 -3.77 30.39
CA ASP A 597 -12.13 -2.43 30.30
C ASP A 597 -12.32 -1.92 28.86
N GLY A 598 -12.66 -2.82 27.93
CA GLY A 598 -12.85 -2.49 26.51
C GLY A 598 -11.58 -2.45 25.66
N ASP A 599 -10.40 -2.40 26.28
CA ASP A 599 -9.10 -2.48 25.62
C ASP A 599 -8.65 -3.95 25.45
N LEU A 600 -8.01 -4.25 24.30
CA LEU A 600 -7.45 -5.58 24.03
C LEU A 600 -6.04 -5.65 24.62
N PHE A 601 -5.77 -6.70 25.39
CA PHE A 601 -4.46 -7.03 25.94
C PHE A 601 -3.99 -8.37 25.39
N LEU A 602 -2.72 -8.43 25.02
CA LEU A 602 -2.05 -9.65 24.58
C LEU A 602 -1.44 -10.32 25.82
N VAL A 603 -1.63 -11.63 25.91
CA VAL A 603 -1.20 -12.45 27.05
C VAL A 603 -0.27 -13.53 26.51
N THR A 604 0.93 -13.61 27.07
CA THR A 604 1.91 -14.66 26.76
C THR A 604 2.25 -15.36 28.05
N ALA A 605 2.22 -16.69 28.08
CA ALA A 605 2.58 -17.45 29.27
C ALA A 605 3.52 -18.60 28.95
N ILE A 606 4.52 -18.80 29.82
CA ILE A 606 5.43 -19.94 29.75
C ILE A 606 5.40 -20.70 31.07
N ARG A 607 5.58 -22.02 31.01
CA ARG A 607 5.86 -22.82 32.21
C ARG A 607 7.27 -22.52 32.67
N SER A 608 7.43 -22.17 33.94
CA SER A 608 8.73 -21.89 34.53
C SER A 608 9.49 -23.17 34.84
N GLU A 609 10.79 -23.18 34.59
CA GLU A 609 11.71 -24.21 35.08
C GLU A 609 12.15 -23.93 36.52
N PHE A 610 12.15 -22.66 36.94
CA PHE A 610 12.61 -22.24 38.27
C PHE A 610 11.50 -22.26 39.34
N PHE A 611 10.33 -21.73 39.04
CA PHE A 611 9.18 -21.64 39.94
C PHE A 611 8.38 -22.94 39.92
N ALA A 612 8.45 -23.70 41.01
CA ALA A 612 7.93 -25.06 41.06
C ALA A 612 6.42 -25.13 40.74
N GLY A 613 6.09 -25.61 39.52
CA GLY A 613 4.71 -25.72 39.03
C GLY A 613 4.12 -24.42 38.48
N GLY A 614 4.81 -23.29 38.62
CA GLY A 614 4.33 -21.97 38.23
C GLY A 614 4.43 -21.66 36.74
N PHE A 615 3.54 -20.78 36.29
CA PHE A 615 3.56 -20.12 34.99
C PHE A 615 4.01 -18.66 35.16
N LEU A 616 4.94 -18.24 34.32
CA LEU A 616 5.25 -16.83 34.13
C LEU A 616 4.33 -16.28 33.04
N VAL A 617 3.60 -15.21 33.36
CA VAL A 617 2.61 -14.60 32.47
C VAL A 617 2.99 -13.15 32.21
N ALA A 618 3.17 -12.79 30.95
CA ALA A 618 3.31 -11.41 30.52
C ALA A 618 1.98 -10.93 29.93
N VAL A 619 1.60 -9.69 30.26
CA VAL A 619 0.42 -9.02 29.74
C VAL A 619 0.85 -7.68 29.17
N SER A 620 0.55 -7.44 27.89
CA SER A 620 0.92 -6.20 27.21
C SER A 620 -0.30 -5.55 26.56
N SER A 621 -0.37 -4.22 26.63
CA SER A 621 -1.43 -3.48 25.95
C SER A 621 -1.29 -3.55 24.43
N ASN A 622 -2.41 -3.68 23.71
CA ASN A 622 -2.43 -3.58 22.25
C ASN A 622 -2.41 -2.13 21.73
N ARG A 623 -2.24 -1.13 22.60
CA ARG A 623 -2.25 0.31 22.21
C ARG A 623 -1.22 0.63 21.14
N PHE A 624 0.02 0.15 21.30
CA PHE A 624 1.09 0.33 20.31
C PHE A 624 0.70 -0.17 18.91
N ILE A 625 0.10 -1.37 18.86
CA ILE A 625 -0.34 -2.00 17.61
C ILE A 625 -1.50 -1.20 17.01
N ARG A 626 -2.46 -0.76 17.84
CA ARG A 626 -3.58 0.09 17.39
C ARG A 626 -3.10 1.43 16.83
N THR A 627 -2.13 2.10 17.47
CA THR A 627 -1.60 3.38 16.98
C THR A 627 -0.86 3.22 15.66
N GLU A 628 -0.08 2.15 15.48
CA GLU A 628 0.64 1.88 14.22
C GLU A 628 -0.31 1.49 13.09
N LEU A 629 -1.35 0.71 13.40
CA LEU A 629 -2.42 0.36 12.46
C LEU A 629 -3.28 1.59 12.12
N ALA A 630 -3.59 2.45 13.08
CA ALA A 630 -4.36 3.68 12.86
C ALA A 630 -3.60 4.62 11.93
N ARG A 631 -2.31 4.85 12.16
CA ARG A 631 -1.48 5.67 11.27
C ARG A 631 -1.46 5.15 9.83
N SER A 632 -1.37 3.82 9.66
CA SER A 632 -1.41 3.19 8.33
C SER A 632 -2.80 3.29 7.69
N SER A 633 -3.86 3.14 8.48
CA SER A 633 -5.25 3.28 8.06
C SER A 633 -5.59 4.72 7.67
N ASP A 634 -5.13 5.71 8.43
CA ASP A 634 -5.38 7.14 8.18
C ASP A 634 -4.69 7.60 6.90
N LEU A 635 -3.46 7.12 6.64
CA LEU A 635 -2.77 7.38 5.38
C LEU A 635 -3.53 6.78 4.18
N MET A 636 -3.99 5.53 4.30
CA MET A 636 -4.78 4.85 3.25
C MET A 636 -6.14 5.53 3.04
N LEU A 637 -6.79 6.00 4.11
CA LEU A 637 -8.04 6.75 4.05
C LEU A 637 -7.82 8.12 3.39
N GLY A 638 -6.73 8.81 3.69
CA GLY A 638 -6.34 10.05 3.01
C GLY A 638 -6.11 9.85 1.51
N ILE A 639 -5.41 8.77 1.12
CA ILE A 639 -5.24 8.37 -0.28
C ILE A 639 -6.60 8.08 -0.95
N GLY A 640 -7.47 7.34 -0.26
CA GLY A 640 -8.82 7.03 -0.75
C GLY A 640 -9.66 8.29 -0.97
N LEU A 641 -9.65 9.23 -0.02
CA LEU A 641 -10.35 10.52 -0.15
C LEU A 641 -9.78 11.35 -1.31
N LEU A 642 -8.46 11.39 -1.49
CA LEU A 642 -7.82 12.09 -2.60
C LEU A 642 -8.24 11.51 -3.96
N LEU A 643 -8.28 10.18 -4.07
CA LEU A 643 -8.76 9.48 -5.26
C LEU A 643 -10.24 9.77 -5.54
N ALA A 644 -11.09 9.67 -4.53
CA ALA A 644 -12.51 9.97 -4.65
C ALA A 644 -12.75 11.42 -5.10
N PHE A 645 -12.00 12.36 -4.53
CA PHE A 645 -12.03 13.76 -4.92
C PHE A 645 -11.55 13.96 -6.37
N GLY A 646 -10.43 13.35 -6.75
CA GLY A 646 -9.90 13.39 -8.12
C GLY A 646 -10.88 12.84 -9.14
N SER A 647 -11.56 11.74 -8.83
CA SER A 647 -12.62 11.15 -9.66
C SER A 647 -13.85 12.04 -9.78
N ALA A 648 -14.31 12.65 -8.68
CA ALA A 648 -15.43 13.59 -8.71
C ALA A 648 -15.10 14.83 -9.56
N LEU A 649 -13.89 15.36 -9.41
CA LEU A 649 -13.40 16.48 -10.21
C LEU A 649 -13.31 16.12 -11.70
N ALA A 650 -12.77 14.94 -12.02
CA ALA A 650 -12.75 14.42 -13.38
C ALA A 650 -14.17 14.29 -13.97
N ALA A 651 -15.13 13.76 -13.20
CA ALA A 651 -16.52 13.64 -13.63
C ALA A 651 -17.13 15.00 -13.99
N VAL A 652 -16.91 16.03 -13.16
CA VAL A 652 -17.38 17.40 -13.43
C VAL A 652 -16.73 17.98 -14.68
N ILE A 653 -15.42 17.78 -14.84
CA ILE A 653 -14.68 18.30 -16.01
C ILE A 653 -15.14 17.60 -17.29
N PHE A 654 -15.27 16.27 -17.31
CA PHE A 654 -15.78 15.53 -18.46
C PHE A 654 -17.24 15.93 -18.79
N GLY A 655 -18.07 16.11 -17.77
CA GLY A 655 -19.45 16.58 -17.96
C GLY A 655 -19.52 17.96 -18.62
N ARG A 656 -18.69 18.91 -18.19
CA ARG A 656 -18.62 20.25 -18.77
C ARG A 656 -17.95 20.29 -20.15
N ALA A 657 -16.90 19.51 -20.35
CA ALA A 657 -16.11 19.53 -21.58
C ALA A 657 -16.78 18.78 -22.74
N PHE A 658 -17.53 17.70 -22.47
CA PHE A 658 -18.09 16.85 -23.54
C PHE A 658 -19.61 16.79 -23.56
N LEU A 659 -20.27 16.58 -22.42
CA LEU A 659 -21.72 16.36 -22.41
C LEU A 659 -22.50 17.65 -22.68
N HIS A 660 -22.05 18.78 -22.13
CA HIS A 660 -22.73 20.06 -22.32
C HIS A 660 -22.70 20.55 -23.78
N PRO A 661 -21.54 20.61 -24.47
CA PRO A 661 -21.48 21.03 -25.88
C PRO A 661 -22.30 20.13 -26.82
N VAL A 662 -22.26 18.81 -26.62
CA VAL A 662 -23.06 17.86 -27.42
C VAL A 662 -24.56 18.09 -27.23
N THR A 663 -24.97 18.44 -26.02
CA THR A 663 -26.38 18.75 -25.73
C THR A 663 -26.82 20.05 -26.41
N LEU A 664 -25.98 21.08 -26.39
CA LEU A 664 -26.24 22.33 -27.11
C LEU A 664 -26.33 22.11 -28.62
N LEU A 665 -25.44 21.28 -29.19
CA LEU A 665 -25.50 20.92 -30.61
C LEU A 665 -26.83 20.22 -30.94
N GLY A 666 -27.29 19.29 -30.09
CA GLY A 666 -28.59 18.66 -30.25
C GLY A 666 -29.76 19.66 -30.21
N GLN A 667 -29.69 20.64 -29.32
CA GLN A 667 -30.68 21.74 -29.26
C GLN A 667 -30.61 22.64 -30.50
N GLY A 668 -29.41 22.93 -31.01
CA GLY A 668 -29.23 23.72 -32.23
C GLY A 668 -29.80 23.03 -33.47
N ILE A 669 -29.57 21.73 -33.61
CA ILE A 669 -30.18 20.95 -34.70
C ILE A 669 -31.71 20.98 -34.61
N ALA A 670 -32.28 20.85 -33.40
CA ALA A 670 -33.73 20.96 -33.20
C ALA A 670 -34.28 22.36 -33.55
N ALA A 671 -33.54 23.44 -33.26
CA ALA A 671 -33.92 24.79 -33.64
C ALA A 671 -33.96 24.99 -35.17
N LEU A 672 -33.00 24.42 -35.90
CA LEU A 672 -33.01 24.45 -37.37
C LEU A 672 -34.22 23.73 -37.97
N GLN A 673 -34.69 22.64 -37.37
CA GLN A 673 -35.87 21.91 -37.85
C GLN A 673 -37.15 22.74 -37.83
N VAL A 674 -37.27 23.68 -36.89
CA VAL A 674 -38.40 24.60 -36.78
C VAL A 674 -38.14 25.95 -37.46
N ARG A 675 -37.13 26.03 -38.35
CA ARG A 675 -36.67 27.24 -39.03
C ARG A 675 -36.29 28.40 -38.10
N ASP A 676 -35.89 28.10 -36.86
CA ASP A 676 -35.31 29.10 -35.97
C ASP A 676 -33.81 29.25 -36.29
N PHE A 677 -33.50 30.15 -37.23
CA PHE A 677 -32.13 30.49 -37.60
C PHE A 677 -31.48 31.50 -36.65
N THR A 678 -32.08 31.81 -35.49
CA THR A 678 -31.48 32.75 -34.51
C THR A 678 -30.64 32.05 -33.44
N PHE A 679 -30.87 30.75 -33.23
CA PHE A 679 -30.10 29.95 -32.28
C PHE A 679 -28.62 29.88 -32.71
N ARG A 680 -27.69 30.21 -31.79
CA ARG A 680 -26.25 30.20 -32.05
C ARG A 680 -25.53 29.34 -31.02
N LEU A 681 -24.62 28.51 -31.49
CA LEU A 681 -23.74 27.71 -30.65
C LEU A 681 -22.52 28.55 -30.21
N PRO A 682 -22.03 28.38 -28.96
CA PRO A 682 -20.85 29.10 -28.49
C PRO A 682 -19.59 28.63 -29.22
N THR A 683 -18.84 29.56 -29.81
CA THR A 683 -17.61 29.30 -30.60
C THR A 683 -16.31 29.42 -29.79
N THR A 684 -16.40 29.43 -28.45
CA THR A 684 -15.25 29.66 -27.56
C THR A 684 -14.21 28.53 -27.56
N GLY A 685 -14.51 27.35 -28.13
CA GLY A 685 -13.58 26.23 -28.23
C GLY A 685 -12.64 26.35 -29.42
N ARG A 686 -11.34 26.03 -29.24
CA ARG A 686 -10.36 25.92 -30.33
C ARG A 686 -10.14 24.47 -30.80
N ASP A 687 -10.95 23.56 -30.30
CA ASP A 687 -10.94 22.13 -30.59
C ASP A 687 -11.90 21.77 -31.73
N GLU A 688 -12.03 20.49 -32.01
CA GLU A 688 -12.91 19.95 -33.05
C GLU A 688 -14.37 20.35 -32.83
N LEU A 689 -14.81 20.43 -31.58
CA LEU A 689 -16.17 20.86 -31.22
C LEU A 689 -16.38 22.35 -31.49
N GLY A 690 -15.39 23.21 -31.20
CA GLY A 690 -15.44 24.62 -31.55
C GLY A 690 -15.50 24.86 -33.06
N ARG A 691 -14.75 24.08 -33.85
CA ARG A 691 -14.83 24.11 -35.32
C ARG A 691 -16.20 23.68 -35.83
N LEU A 692 -16.77 22.63 -35.24
CA LEU A 692 -18.12 22.16 -35.58
C LEU A 692 -19.19 23.21 -35.26
N ASN A 693 -19.10 23.85 -34.08
CA ASN A 693 -20.01 24.95 -33.71
C ASN A 693 -19.91 26.13 -34.67
N THR A 694 -18.70 26.45 -35.14
CA THR A 694 -18.47 27.52 -36.12
C THR A 694 -19.13 27.18 -37.45
N ALA A 695 -18.86 25.99 -38.00
CA ALA A 695 -19.48 25.52 -39.24
C ALA A 695 -21.01 25.46 -39.15
N PHE A 696 -21.56 25.06 -38.00
CA PHE A 696 -23.01 25.08 -37.76
C PHE A 696 -23.58 26.50 -37.82
N ASN A 697 -22.93 27.47 -37.16
CA ASN A 697 -23.41 28.86 -37.15
C ASN A 697 -23.32 29.48 -38.56
N GLU A 698 -22.25 29.22 -39.30
CA GLU A 698 -22.10 29.67 -40.70
C GLU A 698 -23.19 29.11 -41.60
N MET A 699 -23.52 27.82 -41.45
CA MET A 699 -24.63 27.19 -42.15
C MET A 699 -25.98 27.86 -41.78
N ALA A 700 -26.22 28.13 -40.50
CA ALA A 700 -27.44 28.81 -40.04
C ALA A 700 -27.57 30.24 -40.59
N ASP A 701 -26.46 30.98 -40.68
CA ASP A 701 -26.42 32.32 -41.31
C ASP A 701 -26.70 32.24 -42.82
N GLY A 702 -26.13 31.26 -43.52
CA GLY A 702 -26.41 31.01 -44.94
C GLY A 702 -27.89 30.75 -45.21
N LEU A 703 -28.52 29.88 -44.42
CA LEU A 703 -29.95 29.58 -44.54
C LEU A 703 -30.83 30.80 -44.24
N ARG A 704 -30.50 31.58 -43.19
CA ARG A 704 -31.21 32.82 -42.86
C ARG A 704 -31.18 33.84 -43.99
N ASN A 705 -30.02 34.02 -44.62
CA ASN A 705 -29.85 34.99 -45.71
C ASN A 705 -30.66 34.59 -46.94
N LEU A 706 -30.77 33.31 -47.26
CA LEU A 706 -31.61 32.83 -48.36
C LEU A 706 -33.10 33.12 -48.11
N GLU A 707 -33.59 32.92 -46.88
CA GLU A 707 -34.99 33.19 -46.53
C GLU A 707 -35.33 34.69 -46.59
N LEU A 708 -34.44 35.55 -46.06
CA LEU A 708 -34.60 37.01 -46.15
C LEU A 708 -34.60 37.50 -47.60
N THR A 709 -33.69 36.99 -48.42
CA THR A 709 -33.54 37.37 -49.83
C THR A 709 -34.80 37.04 -50.62
N ARG A 710 -35.37 35.85 -50.39
CA ARG A 710 -36.64 35.43 -51.01
C ARG A 710 -37.80 36.34 -50.63
N SER A 711 -37.92 36.68 -49.34
CA SER A 711 -38.99 37.56 -48.84
C SER A 711 -38.95 38.96 -49.50
N VAL A 712 -37.77 39.53 -49.75
CA VAL A 712 -37.64 40.82 -50.44
C VAL A 712 -38.13 40.73 -51.89
N GLN A 713 -37.76 39.68 -52.63
CA GLN A 713 -38.17 39.54 -54.03
C GLN A 713 -39.69 39.40 -54.18
N GLU A 714 -40.36 38.66 -53.28
CA GLU A 714 -41.82 38.48 -53.30
C GLU A 714 -42.58 39.83 -53.20
N THR A 715 -41.97 40.86 -52.60
CA THR A 715 -42.57 42.22 -52.56
C THR A 715 -42.54 42.98 -53.89
N LEU A 716 -41.71 42.56 -54.84
CA LEU A 716 -41.56 43.24 -56.13
C LEU A 716 -42.65 42.84 -57.15
N PHE A 717 -43.33 41.72 -56.96
CA PHE A 717 -44.41 41.27 -57.84
C PHE A 717 -45.74 42.00 -57.59
N PRO A 718 -46.69 42.01 -58.57
CA PRO A 718 -48.03 42.51 -58.36
C PRO A 718 -48.74 41.70 -57.26
N ARG A 719 -49.58 42.36 -56.45
CA ARG A 719 -50.32 41.70 -55.35
C ARG A 719 -51.44 40.77 -55.84
N GLY A 720 -51.82 40.86 -57.11
CA GLY A 720 -52.89 40.09 -57.75
C GLY A 720 -53.24 40.66 -59.14
N PRO A 721 -54.12 39.99 -59.91
CA PRO A 721 -54.51 40.40 -61.25
C PRO A 721 -55.16 41.79 -61.27
N LEU A 722 -54.93 42.56 -62.34
CA LEU A 722 -55.60 43.84 -62.58
C LEU A 722 -56.76 43.64 -63.54
N THR A 723 -57.98 43.85 -63.07
CA THR A 723 -59.21 43.72 -63.89
C THR A 723 -59.80 45.10 -64.15
N LEU A 724 -59.94 45.44 -65.43
CA LEU A 724 -60.55 46.67 -65.95
C LEU A 724 -61.51 46.27 -67.09
N PRO A 725 -62.75 45.84 -66.78
CA PRO A 725 -63.63 45.19 -67.76
C PRO A 725 -63.80 46.02 -69.05
N PRO A 726 -63.68 45.40 -70.25
CA PRO A 726 -63.55 43.96 -70.50
C PRO A 726 -62.11 43.41 -70.44
N PHE A 727 -61.13 44.14 -69.91
CA PHE A 727 -59.72 43.73 -69.91
C PHE A 727 -59.26 43.11 -68.57
N THR A 728 -58.46 42.05 -68.63
CA THR A 728 -57.81 41.45 -67.44
C THR A 728 -56.33 41.23 -67.70
N PHE A 729 -55.50 41.67 -66.76
CA PHE A 729 -54.06 41.42 -66.72
C PHE A 729 -53.74 40.41 -65.63
N THR A 730 -53.00 39.36 -65.99
CA THR A 730 -52.47 38.37 -65.05
C THR A 730 -51.07 37.97 -65.46
N GLY A 731 -50.30 37.37 -64.56
CA GLY A 731 -48.95 36.96 -64.85
C GLY A 731 -48.37 36.09 -63.76
N GLY A 732 -47.20 35.52 -64.04
CA GLY A 732 -46.48 34.68 -63.11
C GLY A 732 -44.98 34.67 -63.43
N SER A 733 -44.18 34.41 -62.40
CA SER A 733 -42.73 34.32 -62.52
C SER A 733 -42.22 33.13 -61.72
N THR A 734 -41.25 32.41 -62.27
CA THR A 734 -40.54 31.33 -61.57
C THR A 734 -39.07 31.69 -61.48
N SER A 735 -38.44 31.45 -60.33
CA SER A 735 -36.98 31.61 -60.17
C SER A 735 -36.35 30.35 -59.59
N ARG A 736 -35.16 30.01 -60.08
CA ARG A 736 -34.31 28.94 -59.55
C ARG A 736 -33.24 29.45 -58.57
N SER A 737 -33.22 30.75 -58.28
CA SER A 737 -32.29 31.40 -57.36
C SER A 737 -33.03 32.10 -56.22
N ALA A 738 -32.35 32.39 -55.10
CA ALA A 738 -32.96 33.10 -53.97
C ALA A 738 -33.43 34.53 -54.31
N MET A 739 -32.84 35.15 -55.33
CA MET A 739 -33.30 36.41 -55.94
C MET A 739 -33.19 36.31 -57.46
N GLY A 740 -34.32 36.00 -58.10
CA GLY A 740 -34.43 35.89 -59.55
C GLY A 740 -34.28 37.20 -60.29
N GLY A 741 -33.83 37.11 -61.54
CA GLY A 741 -33.70 38.24 -62.46
C GLY A 741 -34.90 38.45 -63.37
N GLN A 742 -36.06 37.87 -63.07
CA GLN A 742 -37.28 38.07 -63.86
C GLN A 742 -38.35 38.82 -63.05
N ALA A 743 -39.07 39.74 -63.68
CA ALA A 743 -40.29 40.34 -63.13
C ALA A 743 -41.29 40.71 -64.20
N PHE A 744 -42.54 40.86 -63.77
CA PHE A 744 -43.61 41.46 -64.54
C PHE A 744 -44.36 42.45 -63.66
N ASP A 745 -44.97 43.46 -64.28
CA ASP A 745 -45.86 44.37 -63.59
C ASP A 745 -46.92 44.95 -64.54
N TYR A 746 -48.00 45.45 -63.95
CA TYR A 746 -49.07 46.16 -64.66
C TYR A 746 -49.67 47.24 -63.75
N GLN A 747 -49.89 48.42 -64.31
CA GLN A 747 -50.35 49.59 -63.57
C GLN A 747 -51.39 50.39 -64.36
N LEU A 748 -52.51 50.71 -63.70
CA LEU A 748 -53.47 51.70 -64.19
C LEU A 748 -52.90 53.10 -64.02
N ARG A 749 -52.96 53.89 -65.08
CA ARG A 749 -52.39 55.25 -65.14
C ARG A 749 -53.46 56.30 -64.89
N GLU A 750 -53.01 57.52 -64.58
CA GLU A 750 -53.89 58.67 -64.35
C GLU A 750 -54.75 59.02 -65.58
N ASP A 751 -54.26 58.73 -66.79
CA ASP A 751 -54.97 58.96 -68.07
C ASP A 751 -55.95 57.84 -68.45
N GLY A 752 -56.18 56.87 -67.55
CA GLY A 752 -57.10 55.75 -67.76
C GLY A 752 -56.55 54.62 -68.63
N LYS A 753 -55.31 54.74 -69.12
CA LYS A 753 -54.61 53.67 -69.86
C LYS A 753 -53.93 52.68 -68.89
N VAL A 754 -53.56 51.50 -69.38
CA VAL A 754 -52.82 50.50 -68.58
C VAL A 754 -51.44 50.28 -69.18
N SER A 755 -50.40 50.52 -68.38
CA SER A 755 -49.02 50.17 -68.72
C SER A 755 -48.69 48.79 -68.16
N PHE A 756 -48.01 47.95 -68.94
CA PHE A 756 -47.53 46.64 -68.50
C PHE A 756 -46.10 46.37 -68.96
N LEU A 757 -45.34 45.62 -68.18
CA LEU A 757 -43.96 45.24 -68.48
C LEU A 757 -43.73 43.77 -68.15
N ALA A 758 -42.97 43.10 -69.00
CA ALA A 758 -42.25 41.89 -68.65
C ALA A 758 -40.76 42.14 -68.87
N VAL A 759 -39.93 41.80 -67.87
CA VAL A 759 -38.49 42.00 -67.91
C VAL A 759 -37.75 40.76 -67.39
N THR A 760 -36.69 40.38 -68.10
CA THR A 760 -35.70 39.40 -67.66
C THR A 760 -34.29 39.98 -67.80
N CYS A 761 -33.53 39.95 -66.71
CA CYS A 761 -32.10 40.20 -66.71
C CYS A 761 -31.32 38.89 -66.52
N ARG A 762 -30.16 38.79 -67.19
CA ARG A 762 -29.26 37.64 -67.08
C ARG A 762 -28.43 37.61 -65.78
N VAL A 763 -28.56 38.63 -64.93
CA VAL A 763 -27.89 38.72 -63.63
C VAL A 763 -28.78 38.11 -62.55
N SER A 764 -28.17 37.53 -61.51
CA SER A 764 -28.86 36.96 -60.34
C SER A 764 -28.44 37.67 -59.04
N GLY A 765 -29.17 37.44 -57.95
CA GLY A 765 -28.83 38.02 -56.65
C GLY A 765 -29.27 39.48 -56.51
N VAL A 766 -28.63 40.22 -55.61
CA VAL A 766 -29.04 41.59 -55.21
C VAL A 766 -29.08 42.57 -56.39
N THR A 767 -28.12 42.46 -57.32
CA THR A 767 -28.08 43.28 -58.53
C THR A 767 -29.31 43.05 -59.42
N ALA A 768 -29.80 41.81 -59.48
CA ALA A 768 -31.02 41.46 -60.19
C ALA A 768 -32.24 42.08 -59.50
N GLY A 769 -32.36 41.94 -58.17
CA GLY A 769 -33.43 42.59 -57.41
C GLY A 769 -33.46 44.11 -57.58
N LEU A 770 -32.29 44.77 -57.59
CA LEU A 770 -32.17 46.21 -57.84
C LEU A 770 -32.62 46.57 -59.27
N ALA A 771 -32.20 45.79 -60.26
CA ALA A 771 -32.57 45.98 -61.65
C ALA A 771 -34.10 45.85 -61.86
N LEU A 772 -34.73 44.86 -61.24
CA LEU A 772 -36.18 44.66 -61.29
C LEU A 772 -36.93 45.79 -60.58
N ALA A 773 -36.44 46.24 -59.43
CA ALA A 773 -37.01 47.38 -58.71
C ALA A 773 -36.94 48.68 -59.55
N LEU A 774 -35.84 48.89 -60.29
CA LEU A 774 -35.68 50.01 -61.21
C LEU A 774 -36.61 49.91 -62.42
N ALA A 775 -36.75 48.73 -63.01
CA ALA A 775 -37.69 48.47 -64.11
C ALA A 775 -39.13 48.79 -63.71
N LYS A 776 -39.54 48.31 -62.53
CA LYS A 776 -40.85 48.63 -61.93
C LYS A 776 -41.02 50.12 -61.65
N GLY A 777 -40.01 50.77 -61.07
CA GLY A 777 -40.02 52.21 -60.82
C GLY A 777 -40.10 53.05 -62.10
N GLY A 778 -39.45 52.60 -63.17
CA GLY A 778 -39.48 53.24 -64.49
C GLY A 778 -40.88 53.24 -65.11
N LEU A 779 -41.66 52.17 -64.95
CA LEU A 779 -43.06 52.13 -65.40
C LEU A 779 -43.97 53.12 -64.69
N ALA A 780 -43.73 53.33 -63.39
CA ALA A 780 -44.48 54.29 -62.60
C ALA A 780 -44.12 55.75 -62.94
N HIS A 781 -43.08 55.98 -63.75
CA HIS A 781 -42.60 57.32 -64.06
C HIS A 781 -43.48 57.99 -65.15
N PRO A 782 -43.94 59.25 -64.96
CA PRO A 782 -44.87 59.91 -65.89
C PRO A 782 -44.39 60.04 -67.34
N ARG A 783 -43.08 60.00 -67.60
CA ARG A 783 -42.53 60.02 -68.98
C ARG A 783 -42.65 58.69 -69.72
N ALA A 784 -42.71 57.57 -68.99
CA ALA A 784 -42.99 56.26 -69.58
C ALA A 784 -44.43 56.18 -70.13
N ALA A 785 -45.25 57.19 -69.83
CA ALA A 785 -46.66 57.19 -70.13
C ALA A 785 -46.93 57.38 -71.65
N SER A 786 -46.18 58.20 -72.37
CA SER A 786 -46.66 58.65 -73.69
C SER A 786 -46.33 57.70 -74.85
N ASP A 787 -45.27 56.90 -74.73
CA ASP A 787 -44.76 56.02 -75.80
C ASP A 787 -43.99 54.84 -75.19
N PRO A 788 -44.40 53.57 -75.44
CA PRO A 788 -43.75 52.42 -74.83
C PRO A 788 -42.33 52.19 -75.36
N ALA A 789 -42.01 52.66 -76.58
CA ALA A 789 -40.67 52.53 -77.16
C ALA A 789 -39.66 53.47 -76.50
N GLN A 790 -40.05 54.74 -76.32
CA GLN A 790 -39.23 55.73 -75.65
C GLN A 790 -39.02 55.37 -74.17
N ALA A 791 -40.06 54.87 -73.50
CA ALA A 791 -39.99 54.41 -72.12
C ALA A 791 -38.96 53.28 -71.93
N LEU A 792 -38.93 52.32 -72.86
CA LEU A 792 -37.95 51.25 -72.85
C LEU A 792 -36.54 51.75 -73.12
N ALA A 793 -36.35 52.68 -74.06
CA ALA A 793 -35.04 53.26 -74.35
C ALA A 793 -34.48 54.06 -73.15
N ASP A 794 -35.33 54.82 -72.46
CA ASP A 794 -34.97 55.55 -71.24
C ASP A 794 -34.61 54.59 -70.11
N LEU A 795 -35.37 53.49 -69.96
CA LEU A 795 -35.10 52.46 -68.97
C LEU A 795 -33.82 51.70 -69.27
N GLU A 796 -33.59 51.29 -70.52
CA GLU A 796 -32.37 50.64 -70.98
C GLU A 796 -31.15 51.54 -70.73
N ARG A 797 -31.22 52.83 -71.08
CA ARG A 797 -30.15 53.81 -70.83
C ARG A 797 -29.84 53.97 -69.34
N THR A 798 -30.86 53.92 -68.49
CA THR A 798 -30.72 54.04 -67.03
C THR A 798 -30.13 52.77 -66.41
N MET A 799 -30.52 51.59 -66.91
CA MET A 799 -30.08 50.30 -66.40
C MET A 799 -28.69 49.89 -66.91
N PHE A 800 -28.30 50.33 -68.11
CA PHE A 800 -27.02 50.00 -68.76
C PHE A 800 -25.77 50.19 -67.88
N PRO A 801 -25.55 51.35 -67.19
CA PRO A 801 -24.40 51.51 -66.31
C PRO A 801 -24.50 50.70 -65.00
N ILE A 802 -25.71 50.38 -64.54
CA ILE A 802 -25.95 49.65 -63.28
C ILE A 802 -25.68 48.15 -63.47
N LEU A 803 -25.92 47.62 -64.67
CA LEU A 803 -25.75 46.20 -65.02
C LEU A 803 -24.35 45.86 -65.56
N GLY A 804 -23.38 46.77 -65.47
CA GLY A 804 -21.99 46.51 -65.87
C GLY A 804 -21.74 46.55 -67.38
N GLY A 805 -22.59 47.22 -68.17
CA GLY A 805 -22.28 47.63 -69.54
C GLY A 805 -22.26 46.56 -70.63
N GLY A 806 -22.87 45.38 -70.43
CA GLY A 806 -22.84 44.33 -71.47
C GLY A 806 -23.91 43.24 -71.48
N ALA A 807 -24.91 43.26 -70.57
CA ALA A 807 -25.97 42.26 -70.59
C ALA A 807 -27.21 42.78 -71.33
N PRO A 808 -27.64 42.16 -72.46
CA PRO A 808 -28.90 42.52 -73.10
C PRO A 808 -30.06 42.19 -72.16
N LEU A 809 -30.92 43.18 -71.91
CA LEU A 809 -32.16 43.02 -71.15
C LEU A 809 -33.26 42.55 -72.10
N GLU A 810 -33.96 41.49 -71.72
CA GLU A 810 -35.19 41.10 -72.40
C GLU A 810 -36.32 41.91 -71.77
N MET A 811 -36.88 42.85 -72.51
CA MET A 811 -37.93 43.74 -72.01
C MET A 811 -39.02 43.90 -73.07
N ILE A 812 -40.26 43.67 -72.66
CA ILE A 812 -41.45 43.98 -73.46
C ILE A 812 -42.35 44.87 -72.63
N HIS A 813 -42.59 46.07 -73.13
CA HIS A 813 -43.49 47.05 -72.53
C HIS A 813 -44.64 47.34 -73.47
N GLY A 814 -45.86 47.44 -72.94
CA GLY A 814 -46.95 47.97 -73.72
C GLY A 814 -47.92 48.82 -72.92
N ILE A 815 -48.74 49.56 -73.69
CA ILE A 815 -49.77 50.46 -73.21
C ILE A 815 -51.07 50.08 -73.89
N LEU A 816 -52.05 49.68 -73.09
CA LEU A 816 -53.43 49.48 -73.53
C LEU A 816 -54.20 50.79 -73.36
N ASP A 817 -54.85 51.22 -74.42
CA ASP A 817 -55.90 52.23 -74.38
C ASP A 817 -57.28 51.54 -74.33
N PRO A 818 -57.98 51.54 -73.17
CA PRO A 818 -59.25 50.84 -73.05
C PRO A 818 -60.37 51.42 -73.92
N ALA A 819 -60.29 52.71 -74.27
CA ALA A 819 -61.34 53.39 -75.04
C ALA A 819 -61.39 52.91 -76.50
N THR A 820 -60.23 52.64 -77.07
CA THR A 820 -60.06 52.18 -78.47
C THR A 820 -59.77 50.68 -78.58
N ALA A 821 -59.52 50.01 -77.46
CA ALA A 821 -59.00 48.64 -77.39
C ALA A 821 -57.68 48.45 -78.17
N THR A 822 -56.91 49.52 -78.34
CA THR A 822 -55.60 49.49 -79.00
C THR A 822 -54.51 49.25 -77.97
N VAL A 823 -53.65 48.26 -78.23
CA VAL A 823 -52.42 48.04 -77.47
C VAL A 823 -51.24 48.48 -78.32
N GLN A 824 -50.39 49.33 -77.76
CA GLN A 824 -49.06 49.62 -78.31
C GLN A 824 -48.05 48.78 -77.56
N VAL A 825 -47.26 47.98 -78.28
CA VAL A 825 -46.22 47.12 -77.69
C VAL A 825 -44.89 47.47 -78.32
N ALA A 826 -43.88 47.66 -77.48
CA ALA A 826 -42.51 47.85 -77.89
C ALA A 826 -41.59 46.92 -77.07
N GLY A 827 -40.39 46.69 -77.61
CA GLY A 827 -39.34 45.95 -76.91
C GLY A 827 -38.79 44.76 -77.68
N GLY A 828 -37.98 43.97 -76.99
CA GLY A 828 -37.20 42.89 -77.55
C GLY A 828 -37.11 41.69 -76.62
N SER A 829 -37.53 40.54 -77.13
CA SER A 829 -37.35 39.22 -76.51
C SER A 829 -37.04 38.23 -77.64
N PRO A 830 -36.21 37.19 -77.41
CA PRO A 830 -36.06 36.08 -78.33
C PRO A 830 -37.40 35.39 -78.67
N ILE A 831 -38.40 35.55 -77.79
CA ILE A 831 -39.76 35.07 -77.96
C ILE A 831 -40.68 36.24 -78.33
N PRO A 832 -41.25 36.29 -79.54
CA PRO A 832 -42.19 37.35 -79.90
C PRO A 832 -43.49 37.21 -79.08
N PRO A 833 -44.15 38.33 -78.72
CA PRO A 833 -45.50 38.27 -78.15
C PRO A 833 -46.44 37.50 -79.06
N LEU A 834 -47.38 36.75 -78.47
CA LEU A 834 -48.38 36.00 -79.23
C LEU A 834 -49.75 36.65 -79.07
N LEU A 835 -50.40 36.96 -80.19
CA LEU A 835 -51.82 37.31 -80.23
C LEU A 835 -52.62 36.05 -80.54
N ILE A 836 -53.49 35.66 -79.62
CA ILE A 836 -54.37 34.50 -79.75
C ILE A 836 -55.78 35.02 -80.03
N GLU A 837 -56.28 34.78 -81.24
CA GLU A 837 -57.62 35.14 -81.69
C GLU A 837 -58.24 33.96 -82.45
N GLU A 838 -59.54 33.71 -82.27
CA GLU A 838 -60.29 32.66 -82.99
C GLU A 838 -59.61 31.27 -82.96
N GLY A 839 -58.93 30.93 -81.86
CA GLY A 839 -58.22 29.66 -81.74
C GLY A 839 -57.00 29.54 -82.67
N LYS A 840 -56.34 30.66 -82.99
CA LYS A 840 -55.04 30.71 -83.67
C LYS A 840 -54.09 31.64 -82.91
N ALA A 841 -52.86 31.17 -82.67
CA ALA A 841 -51.80 31.99 -82.09
C ALA A 841 -50.92 32.57 -83.22
N VAL A 842 -50.86 33.89 -83.30
CA VAL A 842 -50.07 34.62 -84.31
C VAL A 842 -48.96 35.41 -83.62
N PRO A 843 -47.69 35.26 -84.02
CA PRO A 843 -46.61 36.07 -83.47
C PRO A 843 -46.74 37.53 -83.89
N VAL A 844 -46.64 38.44 -82.92
CA VAL A 844 -46.58 39.89 -83.12
C VAL A 844 -45.15 40.26 -83.44
N ALA A 845 -44.89 40.67 -84.68
CA ALA A 845 -43.58 41.15 -85.08
C ALA A 845 -43.24 42.46 -84.36
N LEU A 846 -42.20 42.43 -83.54
CA LEU A 846 -41.58 43.61 -82.95
C LEU A 846 -40.27 43.91 -83.70
N PRO A 847 -39.97 45.19 -84.04
CA PRO A 847 -38.69 45.53 -84.67
C PRO A 847 -37.54 45.26 -83.69
N VAL A 848 -36.55 44.46 -84.11
CA VAL A 848 -35.42 44.08 -83.27
C VAL A 848 -34.54 45.30 -82.97
N THR A 849 -34.20 45.51 -81.70
CA THR A 849 -33.32 46.59 -81.25
C THR A 849 -31.89 46.10 -81.03
N MET A 850 -30.91 46.88 -81.46
CA MET A 850 -29.51 46.68 -81.10
C MET A 850 -29.16 47.65 -79.96
N PRO A 851 -28.35 47.25 -78.96
CA PRO A 851 -28.00 48.11 -77.84
C PRO A 851 -27.41 49.45 -78.33
N GLY A 852 -28.06 50.56 -77.96
CA GLY A 852 -27.61 51.92 -78.31
C GLY A 852 -28.15 52.52 -79.62
N SER A 853 -29.13 51.92 -80.30
CA SER A 853 -29.83 52.54 -81.44
C SER A 853 -30.98 53.46 -81.01
N GLU A 854 -31.50 54.29 -81.93
CA GLU A 854 -32.79 54.99 -81.74
C GLU A 854 -33.92 53.98 -81.42
N ALA A 855 -34.86 54.39 -80.57
CA ALA A 855 -35.96 53.54 -80.12
C ALA A 855 -36.83 53.11 -81.32
N PRO A 856 -37.06 51.80 -81.53
CA PRO A 856 -37.85 51.32 -82.66
C PRO A 856 -39.32 51.69 -82.45
N PRO A 857 -40.11 51.92 -83.52
CA PRO A 857 -41.50 52.30 -83.39
C PRO A 857 -42.32 51.20 -82.69
N ALA A 858 -43.22 51.59 -81.80
CA ALA A 858 -44.15 50.68 -81.15
C ALA A 858 -45.11 50.03 -82.18
N THR A 859 -45.32 48.73 -82.07
CA THR A 859 -46.32 48.00 -82.88
C THR A 859 -47.70 48.22 -82.26
N SER A 860 -48.63 48.78 -83.02
CA SER A 860 -50.03 48.99 -82.59
C SER A 860 -50.91 47.85 -83.08
N LEU A 861 -51.69 47.26 -82.18
CA LEU A 861 -52.66 46.20 -82.47
C LEU A 861 -53.99 46.46 -81.77
N VAL A 862 -55.11 46.09 -82.40
CA VAL A 862 -56.45 46.21 -81.82
C VAL A 862 -56.86 44.84 -81.30
N LEU A 863 -57.15 44.72 -80.01
CA LEU A 863 -57.59 43.46 -79.42
C LEU A 863 -59.07 43.23 -79.70
N ARG A 864 -59.44 42.14 -80.38
CA ARG A 864 -60.85 41.77 -80.56
C ARG A 864 -61.46 41.19 -79.27
N PRO A 865 -62.78 41.24 -79.08
CA PRO A 865 -63.42 40.52 -77.98
C PRO A 865 -63.05 39.02 -78.01
N GLY A 866 -62.60 38.47 -76.89
CA GLY A 866 -62.07 37.10 -76.80
C GLY A 866 -60.57 36.95 -77.12
N ALA A 867 -59.87 38.03 -77.49
CA ALA A 867 -58.44 37.99 -77.79
C ALA A 867 -57.58 37.88 -76.51
N ILE A 868 -56.46 37.15 -76.62
CA ILE A 868 -55.45 37.03 -75.58
C ILE A 868 -54.10 37.46 -76.16
N LEU A 869 -53.46 38.44 -75.53
CA LEU A 869 -52.06 38.78 -75.77
C LEU A 869 -51.20 38.12 -74.70
N LEU A 870 -50.35 37.17 -75.11
CA LEU A 870 -49.41 36.46 -74.26
C LEU A 870 -48.00 36.99 -74.50
N ILE A 871 -47.34 37.40 -73.42
CA ILE A 871 -45.96 37.86 -73.40
C ILE A 871 -45.14 36.89 -72.56
N LEU A 872 -44.02 36.45 -73.12
CA LEU A 872 -43.08 35.54 -72.46
C LEU A 872 -41.68 36.17 -72.50
N CYS A 873 -41.02 36.20 -71.34
CA CYS A 873 -39.65 36.66 -71.19
C CYS A 873 -38.85 35.64 -70.36
N GLY A 874 -37.55 35.52 -70.67
CA GLY A 874 -36.66 34.50 -70.11
C GLY A 874 -36.73 33.15 -70.82
N GLY A 875 -35.92 32.20 -70.32
CA GLY A 875 -35.91 30.83 -70.81
C GLY A 875 -35.07 30.60 -72.05
N GLY A 876 -33.75 30.44 -71.84
CA GLY A 876 -32.71 30.40 -72.87
C GLY A 876 -32.92 29.43 -74.03
N VAL A 877 -33.68 29.85 -75.05
CA VAL A 877 -33.72 29.21 -76.36
C VAL A 877 -33.40 30.28 -77.40
N ALA A 878 -32.14 30.36 -77.81
CA ALA A 878 -31.69 31.13 -78.96
C ALA A 878 -31.36 30.14 -80.09
N GLY A 879 -32.25 30.01 -81.07
CA GLY A 879 -32.03 29.18 -82.26
C GLY A 879 -32.99 29.59 -83.40
N PRO A 880 -32.54 29.58 -84.67
CA PRO A 880 -33.28 30.17 -85.80
C PRO A 880 -34.38 29.27 -86.42
N SER A 881 -34.87 28.27 -85.70
CA SER A 881 -35.99 27.41 -86.13
C SER A 881 -37.16 27.55 -85.16
N GLU A 882 -38.40 27.47 -85.66
CA GLU A 882 -39.65 27.63 -84.88
C GLU A 882 -39.52 27.20 -83.41
N PRO A 883 -39.90 28.05 -82.44
CA PRO A 883 -39.63 27.73 -81.04
C PRO A 883 -40.35 26.43 -80.64
N PRO A 884 -39.64 25.39 -80.15
CA PRO A 884 -40.25 24.09 -79.84
C PRO A 884 -41.38 24.15 -78.80
N TRP A 885 -41.44 25.22 -77.98
CA TRP A 885 -42.55 25.44 -77.05
C TRP A 885 -43.86 25.83 -77.74
N LEU A 886 -43.85 26.44 -78.94
CA LEU A 886 -45.07 26.76 -79.69
C LEU A 886 -45.76 25.47 -80.19
N ALA A 887 -44.96 24.47 -80.59
CA ALA A 887 -45.44 23.15 -80.99
C ALA A 887 -45.93 22.31 -79.79
N LEU A 888 -45.33 22.48 -78.60
CA LEU A 888 -45.67 21.74 -77.38
C LEU A 888 -46.85 22.35 -76.60
N ALA A 889 -46.95 23.67 -76.54
CA ALA A 889 -47.97 24.38 -75.77
C ALA A 889 -49.17 24.81 -76.63
N GLY A 890 -49.03 24.83 -77.97
CA GLY A 890 -50.12 25.08 -78.92
C GLY A 890 -51.42 24.33 -78.60
N PRO A 891 -51.42 23.02 -78.32
CA PRO A 891 -52.63 22.28 -77.97
C PRO A 891 -53.32 22.76 -76.67
N CYS A 892 -52.55 23.30 -75.71
CA CYS A 892 -53.07 23.81 -74.44
C CYS A 892 -53.79 25.17 -74.61
N PHE A 893 -53.38 25.96 -75.61
CA PHE A 893 -53.92 27.29 -75.89
C PHE A 893 -55.11 27.28 -76.85
N LEU A 894 -55.26 26.22 -77.66
CA LEU A 894 -56.21 26.16 -78.79
C LEU A 894 -57.47 25.31 -78.49
N ALA A 895 -57.63 24.80 -77.26
CA ALA A 895 -58.78 23.98 -76.89
C ALA A 895 -60.07 24.84 -76.74
N PRO A 896 -61.18 24.50 -77.43
CA PRO A 896 -62.41 25.28 -77.38
C PRO A 896 -63.01 25.27 -75.96
N GLY A 897 -63.42 26.45 -75.47
CA GLY A 897 -64.11 26.62 -74.18
C GLY A 897 -63.22 26.91 -72.96
N ARG A 898 -61.90 27.10 -73.13
CA ARG A 898 -60.99 27.54 -72.05
C ARG A 898 -61.19 29.03 -71.76
N THR A 899 -61.32 29.38 -70.49
CA THR A 899 -61.31 30.79 -70.05
C THR A 899 -59.88 31.33 -70.00
N PRO A 900 -59.68 32.66 -70.06
CA PRO A 900 -58.41 33.31 -69.73
C PRO A 900 -57.71 32.78 -68.47
N ALA A 901 -58.49 32.46 -67.43
CA ALA A 901 -57.98 31.92 -66.17
C ALA A 901 -57.45 30.48 -66.33
N ASP A 902 -58.08 29.66 -67.16
CA ASP A 902 -57.62 28.29 -67.45
C ASP A 902 -56.29 28.28 -68.21
N VAL A 903 -56.08 29.27 -69.09
CA VAL A 903 -54.83 29.46 -69.82
C VAL A 903 -53.71 29.88 -68.87
N ALA A 904 -53.97 30.82 -67.96
CA ALA A 904 -53.02 31.25 -66.95
C ALA A 904 -52.64 30.12 -65.99
N ALA A 905 -53.62 29.33 -65.54
CA ALA A 905 -53.39 28.18 -64.64
C ALA A 905 -52.63 27.04 -65.33
N ALA A 906 -52.91 26.77 -66.62
CA ALA A 906 -52.18 25.78 -67.40
C ALA A 906 -50.72 26.20 -67.62
N LEU A 907 -50.48 27.48 -67.92
CA LEU A 907 -49.12 28.05 -68.02
C LEU A 907 -48.36 27.95 -66.70
N ALA A 908 -48.99 28.33 -65.58
CA ALA A 908 -48.36 28.23 -64.26
C ALA A 908 -47.94 26.79 -63.93
N ARG A 909 -48.80 25.79 -64.20
CA ARG A 909 -48.48 24.36 -63.99
C ARG A 909 -47.38 23.83 -64.92
N LEU A 910 -47.46 24.13 -66.21
CA LEU A 910 -46.43 23.75 -67.19
C LEU A 910 -45.05 24.29 -66.81
N LEU A 911 -45.00 25.49 -66.22
CA LEU A 911 -43.76 26.15 -65.80
C LEU A 911 -43.25 25.65 -64.43
N GLU A 912 -44.12 25.20 -63.52
CA GLU A 912 -43.76 24.59 -62.23
C GLU A 912 -43.24 23.15 -62.39
N GLU A 913 -43.83 22.35 -63.29
CA GLU A 913 -43.50 20.93 -63.47
C GLU A 913 -42.19 20.71 -64.26
N GLY A 914 -41.69 21.72 -65.00
CA GLY A 914 -40.43 21.65 -65.75
C GLY A 914 -40.41 20.61 -66.88
N THR A 915 -41.54 19.94 -67.14
CA THR A 915 -41.70 18.82 -68.06
C THR A 915 -42.27 19.30 -69.39
N CYS A 916 -41.44 19.86 -70.27
CA CYS A 916 -41.64 19.89 -71.74
C CYS A 916 -40.46 20.60 -72.48
N LEU A 917 -39.21 20.25 -72.17
CA LEU A 917 -38.08 20.48 -73.08
C LEU A 917 -37.59 19.10 -73.54
N PRO A 918 -37.94 18.61 -74.76
CA PRO A 918 -37.21 17.48 -75.33
C PRO A 918 -35.75 17.90 -75.50
N MET A 919 -34.84 17.05 -75.03
CA MET A 919 -33.40 17.27 -75.13
C MET A 919 -33.01 17.65 -76.55
N LEU A 920 -32.46 18.85 -76.72
CA LEU A 920 -31.70 19.20 -77.92
C LEU A 920 -30.52 18.23 -78.05
N PRO A 921 -30.10 17.88 -79.28
CA PRO A 921 -28.84 17.16 -79.55
C PRO A 921 -27.68 17.80 -78.78
N ALA A 922 -26.75 16.99 -78.27
CA ALA A 922 -25.70 17.40 -77.34
C ALA A 922 -24.78 18.53 -77.87
N ASP A 923 -24.71 18.71 -79.19
CA ASP A 923 -23.98 19.75 -79.91
C ASP A 923 -24.71 21.10 -79.97
N GLN A 924 -25.98 21.16 -79.54
CA GLN A 924 -26.79 22.38 -79.45
C GLN A 924 -27.35 22.63 -78.03
N GLN A 925 -26.89 21.90 -77.02
CA GLN A 925 -27.21 22.22 -75.63
C GLN A 925 -26.57 23.56 -75.26
N PRO A 926 -27.34 24.54 -74.79
CA PRO A 926 -26.74 25.81 -74.39
C PRO A 926 -25.92 25.57 -73.10
N GLY A 927 -24.75 26.21 -72.99
CA GLY A 927 -23.83 26.03 -71.85
C GLY A 927 -24.50 26.30 -70.50
N GLU A 928 -23.88 25.85 -69.39
CA GLU A 928 -24.44 25.90 -68.02
C GLU A 928 -25.07 27.25 -67.61
N ASP A 929 -24.64 28.36 -68.20
CA ASP A 929 -25.23 29.69 -67.97
C ASP A 929 -26.66 29.89 -68.53
N ALA A 930 -27.09 29.09 -69.52
CA ALA A 930 -28.41 29.20 -70.12
C ALA A 930 -29.49 28.36 -69.41
N ALA A 931 -29.09 27.33 -68.66
CA ALA A 931 -29.99 26.51 -67.85
C ALA A 931 -30.43 27.18 -66.53
N ALA A 932 -29.86 28.36 -66.24
CA ALA A 932 -29.98 29.08 -64.97
C ALA A 932 -31.08 30.16 -64.91
N THR A 933 -31.80 30.44 -66.00
CA THR A 933 -32.80 31.52 -66.03
C THR A 933 -34.22 31.00 -65.76
N GLY A 934 -34.91 31.60 -64.79
CA GLY A 934 -36.34 31.45 -64.60
C GLY A 934 -37.17 32.06 -65.73
N TRP A 935 -38.49 31.87 -65.69
CA TRP A 935 -39.42 32.33 -66.72
C TRP A 935 -40.40 33.35 -66.17
N THR A 936 -40.87 34.26 -67.01
CA THR A 936 -41.97 35.17 -66.66
C THR A 936 -42.96 35.27 -67.81
N PHE A 937 -44.24 35.23 -67.46
CA PHE A 937 -45.33 35.41 -68.39
C PHE A 937 -46.26 36.52 -67.94
N LEU A 938 -46.81 37.24 -68.92
CA LEU A 938 -47.86 38.22 -68.75
C LEU A 938 -48.96 37.95 -69.78
N LEU A 939 -50.20 37.95 -69.32
CA LEU A 939 -51.40 37.70 -70.11
C LEU A 939 -52.30 38.93 -70.01
N LEU A 940 -52.64 39.50 -71.16
CA LEU A 940 -53.68 40.51 -71.33
C LEU A 940 -54.84 39.88 -72.09
N THR A 941 -56.01 39.81 -71.48
CA THR A 941 -57.21 39.25 -72.10
C THR A 941 -58.28 40.32 -72.27
N ARG A 942 -58.99 40.30 -73.40
CA ARG A 942 -60.23 41.05 -73.59
C ARG A 942 -61.39 40.06 -73.53
N ASP A 943 -62.22 40.14 -72.51
CA ASP A 943 -63.38 39.28 -72.32
C ASP A 943 -64.31 39.35 -73.54
N PRO A 944 -64.95 38.22 -73.93
CA PRO A 944 -65.94 38.22 -74.99
C PRO A 944 -67.08 39.16 -74.64
N ALA A 945 -67.68 39.79 -75.64
CA ALA A 945 -68.85 40.63 -75.42
C ALA A 945 -69.96 39.80 -74.74
N PRO A 946 -70.66 40.34 -73.73
CA PRO A 946 -71.80 39.64 -73.16
C PRO A 946 -72.80 39.34 -74.27
N ALA A 947 -73.22 38.08 -74.39
CA ALA A 947 -74.28 37.71 -75.32
C ALA A 947 -75.51 38.58 -75.02
N PRO A 948 -76.23 39.11 -76.03
CA PRO A 948 -77.42 39.91 -75.77
C PRO A 948 -78.43 39.12 -74.93
N GLU A 949 -78.82 39.68 -73.79
CA GLU A 949 -79.85 39.12 -72.91
C GLU A 949 -81.25 39.23 -73.54
N GLY A 950 -81.88 38.06 -73.78
CA GLY A 950 -83.34 37.85 -73.93
C GLY A 950 -83.87 37.74 -75.37
N LEU A 951 -84.85 36.89 -75.72
CA LEU A 951 -85.74 35.87 -75.10
C LEU A 951 -86.65 35.34 -76.24
N PRO A 952 -87.25 34.12 -76.23
CA PRO A 952 -87.03 32.90 -75.45
C PRO A 952 -86.20 31.82 -76.17
#